data_AF-A0A7Y2VG83-F1
#
_entry.id   AF-A0A7Y2VG83-F1
#
_cell.length_a   1.000
_cell.length_b   1.000
_cell.length_c   1.000
_cell.angle_alpha   90.00
_cell.angle_beta   90.00
_cell.angle_gamma   90.00
#
_symmetry.space_group_name_H-M   'P 1'
#
loop_
_entity.id
_entity.type
_entity.pdbx_description
1 polymer ?
#
loop_
_entity_poly.entity_id
_entity_poly.type
_entity_poly.pdbx_seq_one_letter_code
_entity_poly.pdbx_strand_id
1 'polypeptide(L)'
;AADLLSLVLLTPPGELGADVVVGTTQRLGIPLGYGGPHAAYFATREAYKRHIPGRIIGVTVDMDNQPAMRMALQTREQHIKRDKATSNICTAQVLLAVMAGAYGVYHGPDGFRYIANEIHRKAKVLDAFLRDSGIEQQNTLFFDTLKISVDNIKAIKQQAEEQEINLNYIDDHTISISINEATTEKDLMQLAGCLSGSREAVDLSAYEIKEDIFPESLSRSSSFMEHEVFNSYHSETELMRYLKKLERKDLALNHSMIALGSCTMKLNAATEMLPLSTPEWGNIHPFAPVEQAAGYHEVLSKLEEDLTTITGFAATSLQPNSGAQGEYSGLMTIRAYHESRGETHRNICIIPASAHGTNPASAVMAGMKVVVTKTDKHGNIDVSDLEEKVVANSTNLAALMVTYPSTHGVFESSIRQITKLIHDHGGQVYMDGANMNAQVGLTHPATIGADVCHLNLHKTFAIPHGGGGPGVGPICVASQLAPFLPGHPLVATGGEKAITAISAAPWGSPLACLISYGYIKMLGEEGLKEATKIAILNANYIKNRLEEKYSILYTGERGRAAHEMIIDCRPFKQHNIEVTDIAKRLMDYGFHAPTVSFPVAGTMMIEPTESESLAELDRFCDAMLAIHGEIVLAAQGMERYSHLLKNAPHTMAMVSSDEWPYEYSRQEAAFPLPYVAENKFWPSVRRVDDAYGDRNLICSCAPIEAYA
;
A
#
# COMPACT_ATOMS: atom_id res chain seq x y z
N ALA A 1 13.78 -17.40 -2.89
CA ALA A 1 12.44 -17.04 -3.37
C ALA A 1 11.75 -18.30 -3.91
N ALA A 2 10.42 -18.37 -3.91
CA ALA A 2 9.67 -19.51 -4.45
C ALA A 2 8.32 -19.08 -5.05
N ASP A 3 7.76 -19.92 -5.93
CA ASP A 3 6.45 -19.74 -6.56
C ASP A 3 5.38 -20.57 -5.84
N LEU A 4 4.28 -19.96 -5.40
CA LEU A 4 3.28 -20.66 -4.59
C LEU A 4 2.59 -21.82 -5.31
N LEU A 5 2.47 -21.77 -6.64
CA LEU A 5 1.84 -22.81 -7.43
C LEU A 5 2.78 -23.97 -7.67
N SER A 6 4.08 -23.71 -7.87
CA SER A 6 5.10 -24.78 -7.92
C SER A 6 5.19 -25.52 -6.58
N LEU A 7 5.02 -24.81 -5.46
CA LEU A 7 5.03 -25.38 -4.11
C LEU A 7 3.79 -26.25 -3.81
N VAL A 8 2.81 -26.33 -4.71
CA VAL A 8 1.73 -27.33 -4.59
C VAL A 8 2.27 -28.74 -4.84
N LEU A 9 3.23 -28.89 -5.74
CA LEU A 9 3.82 -30.19 -6.13
C LEU A 9 5.21 -30.41 -5.53
N LEU A 10 5.95 -29.35 -5.24
CA LEU A 10 7.32 -29.43 -4.73
C LEU A 10 7.41 -29.35 -3.20
N THR A 11 8.36 -30.07 -2.61
CA THR A 11 8.73 -29.96 -1.19
C THR A 11 8.99 -28.48 -0.84
N PRO A 12 8.21 -27.88 0.08
CA PRO A 12 8.29 -26.45 0.33
C PRO A 12 9.60 -26.07 1.02
N PRO A 13 10.11 -24.83 0.83
CA PRO A 13 11.43 -24.45 1.33
C PRO A 13 11.60 -24.59 2.85
N GLY A 14 10.50 -24.49 3.63
CA GLY A 14 10.54 -24.70 5.08
C GLY A 14 10.99 -26.11 5.49
N GLU A 15 10.57 -27.13 4.74
CA GLU A 15 11.00 -28.52 4.92
C GLU A 15 12.44 -28.74 4.45
N LEU A 16 12.90 -27.94 3.48
CA LEU A 16 14.29 -27.91 3.01
C LEU A 16 15.23 -27.09 3.92
N GLY A 17 14.71 -26.52 5.02
CA GLY A 17 15.51 -25.80 6.01
C GLY A 17 15.63 -24.29 5.80
N ALA A 18 14.95 -23.71 4.81
CA ALA A 18 15.00 -22.26 4.57
C ALA A 18 14.46 -21.46 5.77
N ASP A 19 15.17 -20.39 6.13
CA ASP A 19 14.78 -19.50 7.23
C ASP A 19 13.73 -18.46 6.82
N VAL A 20 13.82 -18.00 5.57
CA VAL A 20 12.97 -16.97 4.97
C VAL A 20 12.58 -17.37 3.56
N VAL A 21 11.30 -17.22 3.23
CA VAL A 21 10.76 -17.49 1.90
C VAL A 21 9.98 -16.28 1.42
N VAL A 22 10.24 -15.87 0.20
CA VAL A 22 9.61 -14.71 -0.45
C VAL A 22 9.20 -15.05 -1.87
N GLY A 23 8.21 -14.34 -2.39
CA GLY A 23 7.78 -14.44 -3.77
C GLY A 23 6.56 -13.55 -4.03
N THR A 24 5.87 -13.79 -5.13
CA THR A 24 4.64 -13.09 -5.51
C THR A 24 3.44 -14.02 -5.39
N THR A 25 2.27 -13.46 -5.07
CA THR A 25 0.99 -14.15 -5.14
C THR A 25 0.24 -13.84 -6.44
N GLN A 26 0.87 -13.18 -7.42
CA GLN A 26 0.22 -12.69 -8.64
C GLN A 26 -0.58 -13.77 -9.38
N ARG A 27 0.02 -14.94 -9.60
CA ARG A 27 -0.63 -16.03 -10.35
C ARG A 27 -1.81 -16.68 -9.61
N LEU A 28 -2.17 -16.18 -8.42
CA LEU A 28 -3.36 -16.60 -7.67
C LEU A 28 -4.52 -15.64 -7.98
N GLY A 29 -4.94 -15.62 -9.25
CA GLY A 29 -6.11 -14.86 -9.71
C GLY A 29 -5.93 -13.35 -9.83
N ILE A 30 -4.70 -12.83 -9.92
CA ILE A 30 -4.44 -11.39 -10.10
C ILE A 30 -3.95 -11.11 -11.54
N PRO A 31 -4.44 -10.08 -12.24
CA PRO A 31 -3.96 -9.72 -13.58
C PRO A 31 -2.45 -9.40 -13.63
N LEU A 32 -1.83 -9.52 -14.81
CA LEU A 32 -0.41 -9.15 -15.01
C LEU A 32 -0.17 -7.64 -14.81
N GLY A 33 -1.10 -6.81 -15.29
CA GLY A 33 -1.15 -5.36 -15.06
C GLY A 33 0.11 -4.59 -15.49
N TYR A 34 0.85 -5.11 -16.47
CA TYR A 34 2.12 -4.57 -16.94
C TYR A 34 3.16 -4.36 -15.82
N GLY A 35 3.06 -5.14 -14.74
CA GLY A 35 3.97 -5.10 -13.59
C GLY A 35 3.28 -5.10 -12.23
N GLY A 36 2.05 -4.64 -12.15
CA GLY A 36 1.31 -4.64 -10.89
C GLY A 36 0.04 -3.81 -10.91
N PRO A 37 -0.68 -3.77 -9.76
CA PRO A 37 -0.18 -4.16 -8.44
C PRO A 37 -0.34 -5.66 -8.13
N HIS A 38 0.62 -6.24 -7.39
CA HIS A 38 0.57 -7.61 -6.87
C HIS A 38 1.02 -7.65 -5.41
N ALA A 39 0.45 -8.54 -4.61
CA ALA A 39 0.97 -8.79 -3.27
C ALA A 39 2.19 -9.72 -3.34
N ALA A 40 3.29 -9.30 -2.73
CA ALA A 40 4.39 -10.18 -2.40
C ALA A 40 4.08 -10.93 -1.09
N TYR A 41 4.51 -12.18 -0.97
CA TYR A 41 4.48 -12.90 0.30
C TYR A 41 5.88 -12.90 0.94
N PHE A 42 5.89 -12.87 2.27
CA PHE A 42 7.10 -12.99 3.10
C PHE A 42 6.78 -13.90 4.28
N ALA A 43 7.45 -15.04 4.35
CA ALA A 43 7.32 -16.00 5.44
C ALA A 43 8.69 -16.26 6.07
N THR A 44 8.73 -16.47 7.39
CA THR A 44 9.95 -16.70 8.14
C THR A 44 9.70 -17.63 9.32
N ARG A 45 10.78 -18.19 9.90
CA ARG A 45 10.69 -18.90 11.19
C ARG A 45 10.19 -18.00 12.31
N GLU A 46 9.52 -18.59 13.29
CA GLU A 46 8.97 -17.88 14.46
C GLU A 46 10.04 -17.09 15.23
N ALA A 47 11.28 -17.60 15.30
CA ALA A 47 12.41 -16.94 15.95
C ALA A 47 12.64 -15.50 15.43
N TYR A 48 12.26 -15.21 14.19
CA TYR A 48 12.44 -13.91 13.56
C TYR A 48 11.19 -13.01 13.60
N LYS A 49 10.13 -13.37 14.34
CA LYS A 49 8.86 -12.62 14.38
C LYS A 49 9.00 -11.12 14.71
N ARG A 50 10.03 -10.74 15.46
CA ARG A 50 10.34 -9.33 15.81
C ARG A 50 11.04 -8.53 14.70
N HIS A 51 11.47 -9.19 13.64
CA HIS A 51 12.21 -8.61 12.50
C HIS A 51 11.39 -8.59 11.20
N ILE A 52 10.17 -9.10 11.21
CA ILE A 52 9.30 -9.11 10.03
C ILE A 52 9.00 -7.67 9.58
N PRO A 53 9.15 -7.35 8.27
CA PRO A 53 8.75 -6.07 7.71
C PRO A 53 7.22 -5.99 7.56
N GLY A 54 6.67 -4.78 7.73
CA GLY A 54 5.25 -4.51 7.49
C GLY A 54 4.27 -5.13 8.49
N ARG A 55 2.99 -5.11 8.09
CA ARG A 55 1.85 -5.52 8.91
C ARG A 55 1.77 -7.04 9.07
N ILE A 56 1.29 -7.46 10.24
CA ILE A 56 0.93 -8.86 10.52
C ILE A 56 -0.44 -8.83 11.20
N ILE A 57 -1.37 -9.68 10.77
CA ILE A 57 -2.63 -9.86 11.48
C ILE A 57 -2.45 -10.94 12.54
N GLY A 58 -2.90 -10.65 13.77
CA GLY A 58 -2.89 -11.59 14.88
C GLY A 58 -4.28 -11.73 15.49
N VAL A 59 -4.55 -12.93 16.00
CA VAL A 59 -5.75 -13.22 16.79
C VAL A 59 -5.56 -12.65 18.20
N THR A 60 -6.65 -12.10 18.74
CA THR A 60 -6.77 -11.66 20.12
C THR A 60 -8.19 -11.93 20.62
N VAL A 61 -8.52 -11.45 21.80
CA VAL A 61 -9.88 -11.45 22.36
C VAL A 61 -10.42 -10.03 22.50
N ASP A 62 -11.74 -9.89 22.48
CA ASP A 62 -12.42 -8.65 22.86
C ASP A 62 -12.78 -8.61 24.36
N MET A 63 -13.37 -7.50 24.82
CA MET A 63 -13.75 -7.31 26.22
C MET A 63 -14.73 -8.37 26.76
N ASP A 64 -15.46 -9.07 25.89
CA ASP A 64 -16.38 -10.14 26.27
C ASP A 64 -15.73 -11.53 26.07
N ASN A 65 -14.39 -11.56 25.94
CA ASN A 65 -13.53 -12.71 25.67
C ASN A 65 -13.87 -13.44 24.36
N GLN A 66 -14.48 -12.77 23.38
CA GLN A 66 -14.76 -13.35 22.07
C GLN A 66 -13.54 -13.22 21.14
N PRO A 67 -13.27 -14.20 20.25
CA PRO A 67 -12.19 -14.10 19.28
C PRO A 67 -12.31 -12.86 18.37
N ALA A 68 -11.22 -12.14 18.23
CA ALA A 68 -11.11 -10.94 17.39
C ALA A 68 -9.75 -10.90 16.66
N MET A 69 -9.63 -10.02 15.67
CA MET A 69 -8.40 -9.85 14.89
C MET A 69 -7.90 -8.41 15.01
N ARG A 70 -6.57 -8.24 15.05
CA ARG A 70 -5.90 -6.94 15.01
C ARG A 70 -4.58 -7.01 14.25
N MET A 71 -4.00 -5.86 13.91
CA MET A 71 -2.60 -5.79 13.50
C MET A 71 -1.70 -6.06 14.72
N ALA A 72 -0.87 -7.10 14.71
CA ALA A 72 -0.04 -7.52 15.85
C ALA A 72 1.41 -7.01 15.77
N LEU A 73 2.06 -6.87 16.93
CA LEU A 73 3.46 -6.44 17.07
C LEU A 73 3.77 -5.13 16.32
N GLN A 74 2.85 -4.16 16.36
CA GLN A 74 2.94 -2.88 15.63
C GLN A 74 4.18 -2.06 15.98
N THR A 75 4.81 -2.32 17.13
CA THR A 75 6.08 -1.67 17.51
C THR A 75 7.23 -1.94 16.53
N ARG A 76 7.10 -2.87 15.58
CA ARG A 76 8.07 -3.06 14.49
C ARG A 76 7.99 -1.98 13.41
N GLU A 77 6.82 -1.36 13.27
CA GLU A 77 6.47 -0.53 12.12
C GLU A 77 6.93 0.93 12.28
N GLN A 78 7.02 1.61 11.14
CA GLN A 78 7.55 2.97 11.01
C GLN A 78 6.85 4.01 11.90
N HIS A 79 5.54 3.87 12.11
CA HIS A 79 4.74 4.87 12.85
C HIS A 79 5.05 4.88 14.36
N ILE A 80 5.66 3.81 14.88
CA ILE A 80 6.11 3.71 16.27
C ILE A 80 7.63 3.83 16.38
N LYS A 81 8.37 3.03 15.60
CA LYS A 81 9.83 2.91 15.74
C LYS A 81 10.67 3.82 14.85
N ARG A 82 10.06 4.52 13.88
CA ARG A 82 10.73 5.52 13.03
C ARG A 82 12.02 4.94 12.39
N ASP A 83 13.18 5.56 12.62
CA ASP A 83 14.51 5.14 12.16
C ASP A 83 14.91 3.72 12.58
N LYS A 84 14.29 3.18 13.63
CA LYS A 84 14.56 1.83 14.17
C LYS A 84 13.52 0.79 13.75
N ALA A 85 12.62 1.14 12.84
CA ALA A 85 11.63 0.21 12.31
C ALA A 85 12.31 -0.91 11.50
N THR A 86 11.61 -2.04 11.34
CA THR A 86 12.15 -3.17 10.56
C THR A 86 12.18 -2.89 9.05
N SER A 87 11.40 -1.91 8.60
CA SER A 87 11.31 -1.42 7.22
C SER A 87 10.63 -0.06 7.20
N ASN A 88 10.80 0.69 6.11
CA ASN A 88 10.05 1.91 5.83
C ASN A 88 8.63 1.66 5.32
N ILE A 89 8.23 0.41 5.03
CA ILE A 89 6.93 0.11 4.43
C ILE A 89 5.75 0.64 5.27
N CYS A 90 4.80 1.29 4.60
CA CYS A 90 3.56 1.78 5.18
C CYS A 90 2.35 1.30 4.38
N THR A 91 2.05 1.87 3.21
CA THR A 91 1.11 1.27 2.25
C THR A 91 1.75 0.01 1.65
N ALA A 92 1.00 -1.08 1.60
CA ALA A 92 1.44 -2.37 1.06
C ALA A 92 0.54 -2.76 -0.13
N GLN A 93 0.01 -3.99 -0.14
CA GLN A 93 -0.78 -4.56 -1.25
C GLN A 93 -1.99 -5.37 -0.72
N VAL A 94 -2.72 -4.80 0.24
CA VAL A 94 -3.76 -5.51 1.02
C VAL A 94 -4.88 -6.03 0.12
N LEU A 95 -5.45 -5.21 -0.78
CA LEU A 95 -6.51 -5.65 -1.67
C LEU A 95 -6.09 -6.86 -2.52
N LEU A 96 -4.85 -6.87 -3.00
CA LEU A 96 -4.33 -7.96 -3.83
C LEU A 96 -4.03 -9.21 -3.01
N ALA A 97 -3.64 -9.06 -1.74
CA ALA A 97 -3.53 -10.17 -0.81
C ALA A 97 -4.90 -10.76 -0.46
N VAL A 98 -5.94 -9.92 -0.33
CA VAL A 98 -7.34 -10.35 -0.14
C VAL A 98 -7.83 -11.12 -1.38
N MET A 99 -7.56 -10.63 -2.59
CA MET A 99 -7.91 -11.33 -3.82
C MET A 99 -7.21 -12.69 -3.94
N ALA A 100 -5.91 -12.76 -3.64
CA ALA A 100 -5.17 -14.02 -3.63
C ALA A 100 -5.67 -14.98 -2.53
N GLY A 101 -6.08 -14.45 -1.38
CA GLY A 101 -6.74 -15.21 -0.31
C GLY A 101 -8.11 -15.76 -0.75
N ALA A 102 -8.90 -14.97 -1.47
CA ALA A 102 -10.18 -15.41 -2.04
C ALA A 102 -9.99 -16.49 -3.11
N TYR A 103 -8.97 -16.38 -3.96
CA TYR A 103 -8.57 -17.44 -4.88
C TYR A 103 -8.20 -18.74 -4.12
N GLY A 104 -7.44 -18.60 -3.03
CA GLY A 104 -7.16 -19.67 -2.06
C GLY A 104 -8.42 -20.37 -1.54
N VAL A 105 -9.38 -19.57 -1.05
CA VAL A 105 -10.65 -20.05 -0.48
C VAL A 105 -11.52 -20.75 -1.52
N TYR A 106 -11.57 -20.22 -2.74
CA TYR A 106 -12.44 -20.75 -3.79
C TYR A 106 -11.94 -22.09 -4.35
N HIS A 107 -10.64 -22.20 -4.63
CA HIS A 107 -10.06 -23.40 -5.21
C HIS A 107 -9.76 -24.50 -4.19
N GLY A 108 -9.39 -24.12 -2.96
CA GLY A 108 -8.96 -25.07 -1.93
C GLY A 108 -7.74 -25.92 -2.36
N PRO A 109 -7.31 -26.88 -1.52
CA PRO A 109 -6.14 -27.68 -1.82
C PRO A 109 -6.27 -28.50 -3.12
N ASP A 110 -7.46 -29.01 -3.42
CA ASP A 110 -7.68 -29.85 -4.60
C ASP A 110 -7.72 -29.05 -5.91
N GLY A 111 -8.32 -27.85 -5.91
CA GLY A 111 -8.27 -26.95 -7.06
C GLY A 111 -6.85 -26.51 -7.37
N PHE A 112 -6.05 -26.19 -6.34
CA PHE A 112 -4.63 -25.88 -6.54
C PHE A 112 -3.85 -27.06 -7.10
N ARG A 113 -4.09 -28.29 -6.61
CA ARG A 113 -3.47 -29.51 -7.19
C ARG A 113 -3.87 -29.69 -8.64
N TYR A 114 -5.14 -29.49 -8.99
CA TYR A 114 -5.60 -29.59 -10.38
C TYR A 114 -4.86 -28.59 -11.27
N ILE A 115 -4.85 -27.30 -10.89
CA ILE A 115 -4.20 -26.24 -11.67
C ILE A 115 -2.70 -26.49 -11.81
N ALA A 116 -2.01 -26.80 -10.72
CA ALA A 116 -0.55 -27.04 -10.74
C ALA A 116 -0.20 -28.27 -11.59
N ASN A 117 -0.98 -29.36 -11.49
CA ASN A 117 -0.77 -30.54 -12.31
C ASN A 117 -1.05 -30.28 -13.79
N GLU A 118 -2.08 -29.50 -14.15
CA GLU A 118 -2.38 -29.18 -15.54
C GLU A 118 -1.27 -28.32 -16.18
N ILE A 119 -0.76 -27.32 -15.47
CA ILE A 119 0.37 -26.51 -15.94
C ILE A 119 1.60 -27.39 -16.12
N HIS A 120 1.93 -28.20 -15.12
CA HIS A 120 3.08 -29.09 -15.17
C HIS A 120 2.93 -30.15 -16.27
N ARG A 121 1.72 -30.70 -16.48
CA ARG A 121 1.40 -31.64 -17.56
C ARG A 121 1.71 -31.03 -18.92
N LYS A 122 1.21 -29.81 -19.20
CA LYS A 122 1.47 -29.10 -20.46
C LYS A 122 2.96 -28.83 -20.68
N ALA A 123 3.69 -28.46 -19.63
CA ALA A 123 5.16 -28.31 -19.70
C ALA A 123 5.86 -29.64 -20.03
N LYS A 124 5.42 -30.76 -19.44
CA LYS A 124 5.94 -32.11 -19.75
C LYS A 124 5.62 -32.56 -21.18
N VAL A 125 4.43 -32.26 -21.69
CA VAL A 125 4.05 -32.55 -23.08
C VAL A 125 4.97 -31.78 -24.05
N LEU A 126 5.18 -30.49 -23.80
CA LEU A 126 6.08 -29.69 -24.63
C LEU A 126 7.52 -30.21 -24.58
N ASP A 127 8.02 -30.55 -23.39
CA ASP A 127 9.35 -31.13 -23.22
C ASP A 127 9.50 -32.49 -23.95
N ALA A 128 8.50 -33.37 -23.88
CA ALA A 128 8.51 -34.63 -24.63
C ALA A 128 8.59 -34.40 -26.14
N PHE A 129 7.84 -33.43 -26.66
CA PHE A 129 7.90 -33.02 -28.06
C PHE A 129 9.29 -32.46 -28.45
N LEU A 130 9.88 -31.61 -27.61
CA LEU A 130 11.20 -31.03 -27.87
C LEU A 130 12.27 -32.11 -27.99
N ARG A 131 12.28 -33.09 -27.07
CA ARG A 131 13.22 -34.21 -27.08
C ARG A 131 13.07 -35.07 -28.35
N ASP A 132 11.84 -35.39 -28.75
CA ASP A 132 11.55 -36.19 -29.95
C ASP A 132 11.92 -35.44 -31.24
N SER A 133 11.77 -34.11 -31.23
CA SER A 133 12.17 -33.22 -32.33
C SER A 133 13.68 -32.94 -32.37
N GLY A 134 14.47 -33.49 -31.44
CA GLY A 134 15.91 -33.26 -31.36
C GLY A 134 16.31 -31.86 -30.89
N ILE A 135 15.38 -31.10 -30.28
CA ILE A 135 15.62 -29.77 -29.74
C ILE A 135 16.08 -29.92 -28.29
N GLU A 136 17.26 -29.38 -27.97
CA GLU A 136 17.86 -29.53 -26.64
C GLU A 136 17.14 -28.66 -25.60
N GLN A 137 16.42 -29.30 -24.70
CA GLN A 137 15.95 -28.71 -23.44
C GLN A 137 17.01 -28.93 -22.35
N GLN A 138 17.35 -27.87 -21.61
CA GLN A 138 18.51 -27.85 -20.69
C GLN A 138 18.15 -28.10 -19.21
N ASN A 139 16.88 -28.05 -18.80
CA ASN A 139 16.52 -28.26 -17.39
C ASN A 139 16.32 -29.74 -17.10
N THR A 140 17.09 -30.27 -16.16
CA THR A 140 16.86 -31.63 -15.63
C THR A 140 15.58 -31.75 -14.81
N LEU A 141 15.21 -30.69 -14.09
CA LEU A 141 14.00 -30.59 -13.27
C LEU A 141 13.30 -29.26 -13.55
N PHE A 142 11.98 -29.27 -13.70
CA PHE A 142 11.19 -28.07 -13.96
C PHE A 142 9.74 -28.24 -13.50
N PHE A 143 9.11 -27.13 -13.12
CA PHE A 143 7.66 -27.08 -12.89
C PHE A 143 6.92 -26.68 -14.17
N ASP A 144 7.03 -25.42 -14.56
CA ASP A 144 6.30 -24.85 -15.70
C ASP A 144 7.22 -24.20 -16.74
N THR A 145 8.52 -24.10 -16.45
CA THR A 145 9.46 -23.32 -17.23
C THR A 145 10.55 -24.19 -17.84
N LEU A 146 10.70 -24.12 -19.16
CA LEU A 146 11.72 -24.83 -19.93
C LEU A 146 12.75 -23.85 -20.47
N LYS A 147 14.03 -24.22 -20.41
CA LYS A 147 15.16 -23.51 -20.99
C LYS A 147 15.64 -24.32 -22.20
N ILE A 148 15.64 -23.71 -23.37
CA ILE A 148 15.77 -24.41 -24.65
C ILE A 148 16.94 -23.80 -25.42
N SER A 149 17.83 -24.67 -25.90
CA SER A 149 18.91 -24.34 -26.82
C SER A 149 18.36 -24.29 -28.24
N VAL A 150 18.62 -23.21 -28.97
CA VAL A 150 18.08 -23.00 -30.32
C VAL A 150 19.17 -22.54 -31.29
N ASP A 151 19.18 -23.12 -32.49
CA ASP A 151 20.16 -22.78 -33.52
C ASP A 151 19.84 -21.47 -34.24
N ASN A 152 18.54 -21.15 -34.40
CA ASN A 152 18.09 -19.98 -35.15
C ASN A 152 17.00 -19.20 -34.40
N ILE A 153 17.43 -18.41 -33.42
CA ILE A 153 16.55 -17.60 -32.58
C ILE A 153 15.74 -16.57 -33.39
N LYS A 154 16.29 -16.07 -34.52
CA LYS A 154 15.61 -15.07 -35.36
C LYS A 154 14.40 -15.66 -36.07
N ALA A 155 14.53 -16.87 -36.59
CA ALA A 155 13.41 -17.55 -37.25
C ALA A 155 12.32 -17.90 -36.23
N ILE A 156 12.69 -18.43 -35.07
CA ILE A 156 11.75 -18.73 -33.98
C ILE A 156 11.04 -17.45 -33.52
N LYS A 157 11.79 -16.37 -33.31
CA LYS A 157 11.23 -15.07 -32.92
C LYS A 157 10.21 -14.56 -33.92
N GLN A 158 10.57 -14.54 -35.20
CA GLN A 158 9.66 -14.12 -36.26
C GLN A 158 8.38 -14.98 -36.28
N GLN A 159 8.51 -16.32 -36.19
CA GLN A 159 7.36 -17.21 -36.20
C GLN A 159 6.47 -17.04 -34.97
N ALA A 160 7.07 -16.90 -33.78
CA ALA A 160 6.34 -16.66 -32.55
C ALA A 160 5.58 -15.33 -32.60
N GLU A 161 6.22 -14.25 -33.07
CA GLU A 161 5.59 -12.94 -33.23
C GLU A 161 4.46 -12.96 -34.28
N GLU A 162 4.62 -13.69 -35.40
CA GLU A 162 3.55 -13.92 -36.38
C GLU A 162 2.33 -14.66 -35.80
N GLN A 163 2.51 -15.39 -34.69
CA GLN A 163 1.45 -16.07 -33.93
C GLN A 163 1.04 -15.32 -32.66
N GLU A 164 1.51 -14.08 -32.44
CA GLU A 164 1.25 -13.27 -31.26
C GLU A 164 1.74 -13.93 -29.93
N ILE A 165 2.84 -14.68 -30.00
CA ILE A 165 3.47 -15.36 -28.87
C ILE A 165 4.78 -14.65 -28.50
N ASN A 166 4.90 -14.29 -27.22
CA ASN A 166 6.16 -13.78 -26.66
C ASN A 166 6.92 -14.89 -25.93
N LEU A 167 8.23 -14.98 -26.20
CA LEU A 167 9.16 -15.87 -25.52
C LEU A 167 10.21 -15.02 -24.78
N ASN A 168 10.87 -15.60 -23.77
CA ASN A 168 12.00 -14.94 -23.13
C ASN A 168 13.30 -15.31 -23.84
N TYR A 169 13.89 -14.37 -24.57
CA TYR A 169 15.15 -14.54 -25.28
C TYR A 169 16.32 -14.19 -24.33
N ILE A 170 17.05 -15.20 -23.84
CA ILE A 170 18.10 -15.02 -22.82
C ILE A 170 19.40 -14.53 -23.46
N ASP A 171 19.79 -15.17 -24.57
CA ASP A 171 20.96 -14.86 -25.37
C ASP A 171 20.74 -15.33 -26.82
N ASP A 172 21.76 -15.26 -27.68
CA ASP A 172 21.65 -15.60 -29.11
C ASP A 172 21.32 -17.08 -29.39
N HIS A 173 21.43 -17.95 -28.40
CA HIS A 173 21.26 -19.40 -28.53
C HIS A 173 20.28 -20.01 -27.53
N THR A 174 19.70 -19.20 -26.65
CA THR A 174 18.93 -19.69 -25.52
C THR A 174 17.63 -18.92 -25.37
N ILE A 175 16.52 -19.65 -25.30
CA ILE A 175 15.22 -19.12 -24.91
C ILE A 175 14.72 -19.80 -23.64
N SER A 176 13.80 -19.14 -22.92
CA SER A 176 12.97 -19.81 -21.92
C SER A 176 11.50 -19.57 -22.17
N ILE A 177 10.70 -20.58 -21.80
CA ILE A 177 9.26 -20.62 -21.99
C ILE A 177 8.63 -21.02 -20.68
N SER A 178 7.67 -20.22 -20.19
CA SER A 178 6.91 -20.51 -18.98
C SER A 178 5.44 -20.76 -19.33
N ILE A 179 4.96 -21.97 -19.06
CA ILE A 179 3.56 -22.35 -19.22
C ILE A 179 2.75 -21.81 -18.04
N ASN A 180 1.53 -21.35 -18.29
CA ASN A 180 0.67 -20.82 -17.23
C ASN A 180 -0.75 -21.40 -17.29
N GLU A 181 -1.60 -20.98 -16.36
CA GLU A 181 -2.97 -21.50 -16.22
C GLU A 181 -3.82 -21.25 -17.47
N ALA A 182 -3.61 -20.12 -18.16
CA ALA A 182 -4.37 -19.74 -19.34
C ALA A 182 -3.88 -20.43 -20.63
N THR A 183 -2.71 -21.06 -20.63
CA THR A 183 -2.19 -21.78 -21.80
C THR A 183 -3.13 -22.94 -22.18
N THR A 184 -3.73 -22.88 -23.35
CA THR A 184 -4.58 -23.95 -23.88
C THR A 184 -3.76 -24.98 -24.66
N GLU A 185 -4.35 -26.13 -24.96
CA GLU A 185 -3.73 -27.13 -25.85
C GLU A 185 -3.44 -26.55 -27.23
N LYS A 186 -4.32 -25.67 -27.75
CA LYS A 186 -4.12 -24.99 -29.02
C LYS A 186 -2.88 -24.10 -28.99
N ASP A 187 -2.72 -23.31 -27.93
CA ASP A 187 -1.56 -22.44 -27.76
C ASP A 187 -0.26 -23.27 -27.70
N LEU A 188 -0.31 -24.42 -27.01
CA LEU A 188 0.81 -25.35 -26.91
C LEU A 188 1.20 -25.94 -28.28
N MET A 189 0.21 -26.33 -29.08
CA MET A 189 0.42 -26.85 -30.45
C MET A 189 0.99 -25.77 -31.39
N GLN A 190 0.53 -24.52 -31.28
CA GLN A 190 1.07 -23.39 -32.03
C GLN A 190 2.52 -23.09 -31.64
N LEU A 191 2.81 -23.13 -30.33
CA LEU A 191 4.15 -22.95 -29.80
C LEU A 191 5.10 -24.06 -30.28
N ALA A 192 4.67 -25.32 -30.25
CA ALA A 192 5.44 -26.45 -30.77
C ALA A 192 5.75 -26.30 -32.28
N GLY A 193 4.80 -25.78 -33.07
CA GLY A 193 5.03 -25.40 -34.46
C GLY A 193 6.18 -24.40 -34.59
N CYS A 194 6.13 -23.30 -33.84
CA CYS A 194 7.16 -22.25 -33.85
C CYS A 194 8.56 -22.81 -33.48
N LEU A 195 8.64 -23.75 -32.53
CA LEU A 195 9.92 -24.31 -32.07
C LEU A 195 10.53 -25.31 -33.05
N SER A 196 9.70 -26.04 -33.79
CA SER A 196 10.15 -26.99 -34.83
C SER A 196 10.38 -26.36 -36.20
N GLY A 197 10.16 -25.05 -36.34
CA GLY A 197 10.25 -24.33 -37.60
C GLY A 197 9.05 -24.53 -38.52
N SER A 198 8.01 -25.26 -38.07
CA SER A 198 6.72 -25.38 -38.77
C SER A 198 5.90 -24.10 -38.60
N ARG A 199 5.31 -23.58 -39.68
CA ARG A 199 4.33 -22.47 -39.58
C ARG A 199 2.94 -22.95 -39.15
N GLU A 200 2.73 -24.26 -39.10
CA GLU A 200 1.48 -24.88 -38.72
C GLU A 200 1.58 -25.48 -37.31
N ALA A 201 0.45 -25.49 -36.61
CA ALA A 201 0.34 -26.11 -35.30
C ALA A 201 0.65 -27.62 -35.38
N VAL A 202 1.42 -28.13 -34.43
CA VAL A 202 1.80 -29.53 -34.35
C VAL A 202 0.86 -30.26 -33.40
N ASP A 203 0.28 -31.37 -33.82
CA ASP A 203 -0.56 -32.19 -32.94
C ASP A 203 0.28 -32.82 -31.83
N LEU A 204 -0.03 -32.46 -30.59
CA LEU A 204 0.68 -32.95 -29.40
C LEU A 204 -0.03 -34.12 -28.71
N SER A 205 -1.18 -34.57 -29.21
CA SER A 205 -1.99 -35.61 -28.58
C SER A 205 -1.30 -36.98 -28.49
N ALA A 206 -0.30 -37.22 -29.34
CA ALA A 206 0.48 -38.45 -29.36
C ALA A 206 1.63 -38.48 -28.31
N TYR A 207 1.96 -37.35 -27.68
CA TYR A 207 3.03 -37.28 -26.69
C TYR A 207 2.54 -37.70 -25.31
N GLU A 208 2.79 -38.97 -24.97
CA GLU A 208 2.53 -39.51 -23.64
C GLU A 208 3.59 -39.10 -22.62
N ILE A 209 3.15 -38.68 -21.44
CA ILE A 209 4.03 -38.43 -20.30
C ILE A 209 4.29 -39.78 -19.60
N LYS A 210 5.51 -40.29 -19.72
CA LYS A 210 5.87 -41.62 -19.20
C LYS A 210 6.55 -41.61 -17.84
N GLU A 211 7.12 -40.48 -17.42
CA GLU A 211 7.91 -40.37 -16.21
C GLU A 211 7.56 -39.10 -15.41
N ASP A 212 7.63 -39.20 -14.09
CA ASP A 212 7.61 -38.02 -13.22
C ASP A 212 8.95 -37.31 -13.28
N ILE A 213 8.91 -35.99 -13.48
CA ILE A 213 10.11 -35.16 -13.59
C ILE A 213 10.77 -34.98 -12.23
N PHE A 214 9.99 -34.97 -11.14
CA PHE A 214 10.54 -34.74 -9.80
C PHE A 214 11.01 -36.04 -9.15
N PRO A 215 12.21 -36.07 -8.55
CA PRO A 215 12.58 -37.18 -7.68
C PRO A 215 11.69 -37.16 -6.43
N GLU A 216 11.47 -38.34 -5.82
CA GLU A 216 10.64 -38.49 -4.62
C GLU A 216 11.04 -37.53 -3.47
N SER A 217 12.33 -37.21 -3.36
CA SER A 217 12.86 -36.26 -2.35
C SER A 217 12.41 -34.81 -2.55
N LEU A 218 11.98 -34.43 -3.75
CA LEU A 218 11.49 -33.09 -4.07
C LEU A 218 9.98 -33.05 -4.32
N SER A 219 9.32 -34.20 -4.38
CA SER A 219 7.86 -34.29 -4.47
C SER A 219 7.23 -34.00 -3.11
N ARG A 220 6.28 -33.07 -3.09
CA ARG A 220 5.58 -32.67 -1.88
C ARG A 220 4.77 -33.84 -1.32
N SER A 221 5.02 -34.17 -0.05
CA SER A 221 4.22 -35.13 0.72
C SER A 221 3.34 -34.47 1.80
N SER A 222 3.65 -33.23 2.19
CA SER A 222 2.91 -32.50 3.22
C SER A 222 1.57 -31.96 2.73
N SER A 223 0.58 -31.97 3.63
CA SER A 223 -0.71 -31.31 3.41
C SER A 223 -0.60 -29.78 3.49
N PHE A 224 -1.62 -29.09 2.99
CA PHE A 224 -1.80 -27.64 3.09
C PHE A 224 -3.27 -27.27 3.01
N MET A 225 -3.61 -26.04 3.44
CA MET A 225 -4.97 -25.50 3.38
C MET A 225 -6.01 -26.42 4.08
N GLU A 226 -5.62 -27.04 5.21
CA GLU A 226 -6.49 -27.96 5.96
C GLU A 226 -7.60 -27.24 6.75
N HIS A 227 -7.46 -25.93 6.97
CA HIS A 227 -8.45 -25.14 7.71
C HIS A 227 -9.79 -25.09 6.95
N GLU A 228 -10.91 -25.13 7.68
CA GLU A 228 -12.27 -25.16 7.14
C GLU A 228 -12.52 -24.06 6.09
N VAL A 229 -11.98 -22.86 6.31
CA VAL A 229 -12.12 -21.73 5.37
C VAL A 229 -11.74 -22.05 3.92
N PHE A 230 -10.79 -22.96 3.68
CA PHE A 230 -10.37 -23.37 2.33
C PHE A 230 -11.18 -24.54 1.76
N ASN A 231 -12.14 -25.07 2.53
CA ASN A 231 -12.90 -26.28 2.23
C ASN A 231 -14.42 -26.07 2.28
N SER A 232 -14.91 -24.82 2.44
CA SER A 232 -16.33 -24.52 2.64
C SER A 232 -17.00 -23.61 1.60
N TYR A 233 -16.23 -22.98 0.69
CA TYR A 233 -16.77 -21.92 -0.17
C TYR A 233 -16.39 -22.10 -1.65
N HIS A 234 -16.63 -23.30 -2.19
CA HIS A 234 -16.20 -23.70 -3.54
C HIS A 234 -17.26 -23.45 -4.63
N SER A 235 -18.52 -23.23 -4.27
CA SER A 235 -19.51 -22.73 -5.23
C SER A 235 -19.46 -21.20 -5.32
N GLU A 236 -19.75 -20.65 -6.50
CA GLU A 236 -19.80 -19.20 -6.71
C GLU A 236 -20.77 -18.53 -5.73
N THR A 237 -21.92 -19.17 -5.44
CA THR A 237 -22.90 -18.65 -4.47
C THR A 237 -22.33 -18.58 -3.04
N GLU A 238 -21.59 -19.60 -2.61
CA GLU A 238 -20.98 -19.62 -1.27
C GLU A 238 -19.84 -18.59 -1.16
N LEU A 239 -18.98 -18.49 -2.18
CA LEU A 239 -17.92 -17.49 -2.23
C LEU A 239 -18.51 -16.07 -2.17
N MET A 240 -19.52 -15.77 -2.97
CA MET A 240 -20.18 -14.46 -2.98
C MET A 240 -20.78 -14.12 -1.62
N ARG A 241 -21.38 -15.09 -0.92
CA ARG A 241 -21.88 -14.91 0.45
C ARG A 241 -20.76 -14.70 1.45
N TYR A 242 -19.65 -15.43 1.32
CA TYR A 242 -18.48 -15.29 2.18
C TYR A 242 -17.85 -13.90 2.05
N LEU A 243 -17.57 -13.45 0.83
CA LEU A 243 -17.03 -12.12 0.56
C LEU A 243 -17.98 -11.03 1.08
N LYS A 244 -19.30 -11.16 0.82
CA LYS A 244 -20.29 -10.20 1.33
C LYS A 244 -20.38 -10.18 2.86
N LYS A 245 -20.21 -11.35 3.50
CA LYS A 245 -20.17 -11.47 4.97
C LYS A 245 -18.97 -10.72 5.56
N LEU A 246 -17.81 -10.77 4.91
CA LEU A 246 -16.63 -10.01 5.32
C LEU A 246 -16.78 -8.52 5.05
N GLU A 247 -17.22 -8.14 3.84
CA GLU A 247 -17.46 -6.74 3.45
C GLU A 247 -18.36 -6.01 4.45
N ARG A 248 -19.43 -6.66 4.93
CA ARG A 248 -20.37 -6.06 5.90
C ARG A 248 -19.78 -5.77 7.28
N LYS A 249 -18.60 -6.31 7.61
CA LYS A 249 -17.92 -6.05 8.89
C LYS A 249 -17.01 -4.82 8.85
N ASP A 250 -16.69 -4.34 7.64
CA ASP A 250 -15.72 -3.27 7.43
C ASP A 250 -16.45 -1.98 7.03
N LEU A 251 -16.22 -0.91 7.80
CA LEU A 251 -16.75 0.42 7.46
C LEU A 251 -15.87 1.03 6.37
N ALA A 252 -16.46 1.36 5.23
CA ALA A 252 -15.79 1.94 4.07
C ALA A 252 -16.51 3.22 3.57
N LEU A 253 -15.95 3.88 2.54
CA LEU A 253 -16.44 5.15 1.99
C LEU A 253 -17.85 5.08 1.37
N ASN A 254 -18.38 3.88 1.14
CA ASN A 254 -19.77 3.69 0.73
C ASN A 254 -20.77 3.78 1.90
N HIS A 255 -20.29 3.98 3.14
CA HIS A 255 -21.12 4.14 4.33
C HIS A 255 -21.09 5.57 4.89
N SER A 256 -19.90 6.08 5.19
CA SER A 256 -19.69 7.43 5.75
C SER A 256 -18.27 7.93 5.49
N MET A 257 -18.05 9.22 5.75
CA MET A 257 -16.73 9.84 5.72
C MET A 257 -15.76 9.12 6.66
N ILE A 258 -14.56 8.85 6.16
CA ILE A 258 -13.42 8.35 6.95
C ILE A 258 -12.39 9.48 7.04
N ALA A 259 -12.47 10.33 8.07
CA ALA A 259 -11.68 11.55 8.17
C ALA A 259 -10.25 11.35 8.69
N LEU A 260 -9.53 10.36 8.16
CA LEU A 260 -8.16 10.02 8.54
C LEU A 260 -7.17 11.10 8.07
N GLY A 261 -6.61 11.86 9.00
CA GLY A 261 -5.50 12.78 8.74
C GLY A 261 -4.30 12.10 8.08
N SER A 262 -3.68 12.79 7.14
CA SER A 262 -2.58 12.33 6.28
C SER A 262 -2.93 11.14 5.38
N CYS A 263 -4.22 10.84 5.16
CA CYS A 263 -4.65 9.73 4.31
C CYS A 263 -5.42 10.18 3.07
N THR A 264 -6.03 11.37 3.07
CA THR A 264 -6.83 11.89 1.95
C THR A 264 -7.84 10.85 1.44
N MET A 265 -8.80 10.49 2.28
CA MET A 265 -9.86 9.53 1.97
C MET A 265 -10.92 10.11 1.01
N LYS A 266 -10.48 10.55 -0.17
CA LYS A 266 -11.32 11.17 -1.20
C LYS A 266 -12.07 10.13 -2.03
N LEU A 267 -12.92 10.60 -2.94
CA LEU A 267 -13.62 9.76 -3.91
C LEU A 267 -12.62 8.95 -4.76
N ASN A 268 -12.89 7.66 -4.90
CA ASN A 268 -12.34 6.80 -5.95
C ASN A 268 -13.46 6.58 -6.97
N ALA A 269 -13.46 7.36 -8.07
CA ALA A 269 -14.63 7.43 -8.92
C ALA A 269 -14.78 6.15 -9.75
N ALA A 270 -16.03 5.69 -9.95
CA ALA A 270 -16.29 4.49 -10.76
C ALA A 270 -15.67 4.59 -12.16
N THR A 271 -15.75 5.77 -12.80
CA THR A 271 -15.17 6.04 -14.12
C THR A 271 -13.66 5.88 -14.17
N GLU A 272 -12.96 6.14 -13.07
CA GLU A 272 -11.49 5.97 -12.95
C GLU A 272 -11.11 4.48 -12.78
N MET A 273 -12.04 3.67 -12.24
CA MET A 273 -11.84 2.25 -11.96
C MET A 273 -12.21 1.33 -13.12
N LEU A 274 -13.10 1.75 -14.03
CA LEU A 274 -13.57 0.94 -15.17
C LEU A 274 -12.44 0.34 -16.03
N PRO A 275 -11.36 1.07 -16.37
CA PRO A 275 -10.28 0.53 -17.21
C PRO A 275 -9.54 -0.65 -16.57
N LEU A 276 -9.58 -0.81 -15.25
CA LEU A 276 -8.84 -1.88 -14.56
C LEU A 276 -9.36 -3.28 -14.89
N SER A 277 -10.59 -3.39 -15.40
CA SER A 277 -11.23 -4.66 -15.75
C SER A 277 -11.12 -5.01 -17.23
N THR A 278 -10.43 -4.22 -18.05
CA THR A 278 -10.29 -4.51 -19.49
C THR A 278 -9.00 -5.29 -19.79
N PRO A 279 -9.05 -6.38 -20.58
CA PRO A 279 -7.90 -7.24 -20.88
C PRO A 279 -6.68 -6.49 -21.46
N GLU A 280 -6.92 -5.45 -22.25
CA GLU A 280 -5.88 -4.64 -22.92
C GLU A 280 -4.95 -3.95 -21.92
N TRP A 281 -5.43 -3.70 -20.69
CA TRP A 281 -4.62 -3.21 -19.58
C TRP A 281 -4.22 -4.37 -18.65
N GLY A 282 -5.17 -5.21 -18.26
CA GLY A 282 -4.94 -6.25 -17.26
C GLY A 282 -3.95 -7.35 -17.67
N ASN A 283 -3.83 -7.66 -18.96
CA ASN A 283 -3.17 -8.90 -19.44
C ASN A 283 -1.83 -8.67 -20.17
N ILE A 284 -1.22 -7.49 -20.05
CA ILE A 284 0.10 -7.24 -20.63
C ILE A 284 1.19 -7.64 -19.63
N HIS A 285 2.15 -8.46 -20.06
CA HIS A 285 3.31 -8.84 -19.26
C HIS A 285 4.28 -7.63 -19.11
N PRO A 286 4.85 -7.36 -17.92
CA PRO A 286 5.73 -6.19 -17.69
C PRO A 286 6.96 -6.10 -18.60
N PHE A 287 7.38 -7.23 -19.16
CA PHE A 287 8.55 -7.34 -20.05
C PHE A 287 8.17 -7.71 -21.48
N ALA A 288 6.91 -7.50 -21.86
CA ALA A 288 6.53 -7.56 -23.27
C ALA A 288 7.34 -6.53 -24.09
N PRO A 289 7.63 -6.79 -25.38
CA PRO A 289 8.21 -5.79 -26.27
C PRO A 289 7.44 -4.47 -26.20
N VAL A 290 8.16 -3.35 -26.12
CA VAL A 290 7.58 -2.02 -25.82
C VAL A 290 6.53 -1.58 -26.84
N GLU A 291 6.67 -2.00 -28.10
CA GLU A 291 5.73 -1.76 -29.18
C GLU A 291 4.35 -2.40 -28.94
N GLN A 292 4.30 -3.50 -28.18
CA GLN A 292 3.04 -4.16 -27.81
C GLN A 292 2.33 -3.45 -26.65
N ALA A 293 3.03 -2.55 -25.95
CA ALA A 293 2.52 -1.77 -24.82
C ALA A 293 2.39 -0.28 -25.15
N ALA A 294 2.27 0.09 -26.43
CA ALA A 294 2.25 1.50 -26.87
C ALA A 294 1.19 2.35 -26.13
N GLY A 295 0.00 1.79 -25.86
CA GLY A 295 -1.05 2.46 -25.09
C GLY A 295 -0.63 2.77 -23.64
N TYR A 296 0.08 1.84 -22.99
CA TYR A 296 0.66 2.09 -21.66
C TYR A 296 1.68 3.22 -21.71
N HIS A 297 2.60 3.19 -22.68
CA HIS A 297 3.61 4.24 -22.82
C HIS A 297 3.00 5.63 -23.05
N GLU A 298 1.94 5.74 -23.85
CA GLU A 298 1.23 7.01 -24.04
C GLU A 298 0.63 7.52 -22.73
N VAL A 299 -0.08 6.67 -21.98
CA VAL A 299 -0.73 7.06 -20.71
C VAL A 299 0.31 7.39 -19.64
N LEU A 300 1.35 6.58 -19.49
CA LEU A 300 2.40 6.77 -18.51
C LEU A 300 3.20 8.05 -18.79
N SER A 301 3.58 8.30 -20.06
CA SER A 301 4.28 9.53 -20.45
C SER A 301 3.44 10.77 -20.17
N LYS A 302 2.15 10.76 -20.52
CA LYS A 302 1.24 11.88 -20.23
C LYS A 302 1.05 12.09 -18.72
N LEU A 303 0.97 11.02 -17.95
CA LEU A 303 0.90 11.11 -16.49
C LEU A 303 2.20 11.72 -15.92
N GLU A 304 3.37 11.29 -16.39
CA GLU A 304 4.66 11.87 -16.00
C GLU A 304 4.73 13.37 -16.33
N GLU A 305 4.26 13.79 -17.51
CA GLU A 305 4.19 15.20 -17.92
C GLU A 305 3.24 16.01 -17.02
N ASP A 306 2.04 15.49 -16.74
CA ASP A 306 1.05 16.15 -15.89
C ASP A 306 1.60 16.32 -14.46
N LEU A 307 2.19 15.26 -13.88
CA LEU A 307 2.77 15.30 -12.54
C LEU A 307 3.98 16.23 -12.46
N THR A 308 4.82 16.26 -13.50
CA THR A 308 5.93 17.20 -13.64
C THR A 308 5.43 18.64 -13.63
N THR A 309 4.34 18.91 -14.37
CA THR A 309 3.70 20.24 -14.42
C THR A 309 3.10 20.63 -13.07
N ILE A 310 2.33 19.74 -12.44
CA ILE A 310 1.68 19.96 -11.14
C ILE A 310 2.71 20.28 -10.04
N THR A 311 3.88 19.66 -10.10
CA THR A 311 4.93 19.82 -9.10
C THR A 311 5.94 20.93 -9.43
N GLY A 312 5.94 21.40 -10.69
CA GLY A 312 6.88 22.38 -11.23
C GLY A 312 8.31 21.83 -11.37
N PHE A 313 8.47 20.52 -11.44
CA PHE A 313 9.76 19.84 -11.59
C PHE A 313 10.13 19.64 -13.06
N ALA A 314 11.26 18.97 -13.30
CA ALA A 314 11.80 18.76 -14.65
C ALA A 314 11.56 17.34 -15.20
N ALA A 315 11.44 16.34 -14.32
CA ALA A 315 11.22 14.95 -14.72
C ALA A 315 10.49 14.18 -13.62
N THR A 316 9.83 13.07 -14.00
CA THR A 316 9.11 12.18 -13.10
C THR A 316 9.51 10.72 -13.35
N SER A 317 9.55 9.91 -12.31
CA SER A 317 9.64 8.45 -12.41
C SER A 317 8.45 7.80 -11.70
N LEU A 318 7.71 6.96 -12.43
CA LEU A 318 6.59 6.18 -11.90
C LEU A 318 7.00 4.85 -11.24
N GLN A 319 8.30 4.51 -11.25
CA GLN A 319 8.77 3.21 -10.77
C GLN A 319 8.44 2.88 -9.30
N PRO A 320 8.58 3.81 -8.32
CA PRO A 320 8.36 3.46 -6.93
C PRO A 320 6.88 3.19 -6.63
N ASN A 321 6.58 1.99 -6.13
CA ASN A 321 5.22 1.47 -5.97
C ASN A 321 4.57 1.77 -4.58
N SER A 322 5.09 2.75 -3.83
CA SER A 322 4.46 3.28 -2.60
C SER A 322 5.14 4.58 -2.21
N GLY A 323 4.51 5.38 -1.33
CA GLY A 323 5.11 6.64 -0.89
C GLY A 323 6.47 6.46 -0.20
N ALA A 324 6.58 5.44 0.66
CA ALA A 324 7.85 5.09 1.32
C ALA A 324 8.94 4.65 0.31
N GLN A 325 8.57 3.95 -0.77
CA GLN A 325 9.50 3.65 -1.86
C GLN A 325 9.87 4.91 -2.66
N GLY A 326 8.97 5.88 -2.78
CA GLY A 326 9.25 7.20 -3.33
C GLY A 326 10.27 7.97 -2.50
N GLU A 327 10.14 7.95 -1.17
CA GLU A 327 11.16 8.51 -0.25
C GLU A 327 12.52 7.86 -0.43
N TYR A 328 12.57 6.53 -0.39
CA TYR A 328 13.81 5.80 -0.59
C TYR A 328 14.43 6.10 -1.97
N SER A 329 13.62 6.10 -3.03
CA SER A 329 14.06 6.44 -4.40
C SER A 329 14.61 7.87 -4.49
N GLY A 330 13.92 8.85 -3.91
CA GLY A 330 14.36 10.24 -3.92
C GLY A 330 15.68 10.45 -3.16
N LEU A 331 15.84 9.80 -2.00
CA LEU A 331 17.10 9.87 -1.24
C LEU A 331 18.25 9.14 -1.94
N MET A 332 17.99 8.02 -2.62
CA MET A 332 18.99 7.33 -3.45
C MET A 332 19.39 8.17 -4.67
N THR A 333 18.45 8.91 -5.25
CA THR A 333 18.71 9.88 -6.34
C THR A 333 19.58 11.05 -5.84
N ILE A 334 19.27 11.62 -4.66
CA ILE A 334 20.12 12.64 -4.01
C ILE A 334 21.52 12.11 -3.74
N ARG A 335 21.63 10.88 -3.22
CA ARG A 335 22.91 10.25 -2.95
C ARG A 335 23.74 10.10 -4.23
N ALA A 336 23.16 9.57 -5.30
CA ALA A 336 23.84 9.44 -6.59
C ALA A 336 24.29 10.80 -7.16
N TYR A 337 23.48 11.85 -6.95
CA TYR A 337 23.85 13.21 -7.30
C TYR A 337 25.09 13.72 -6.55
N HIS A 338 25.18 13.51 -5.23
CA HIS A 338 26.39 13.84 -4.46
C HIS A 338 27.60 13.00 -4.89
N GLU A 339 27.42 11.69 -5.10
CA GLU A 339 28.49 10.80 -5.56
C GLU A 339 29.04 11.26 -6.93
N SER A 340 28.17 11.70 -7.84
CA SER A 340 28.57 12.21 -9.16
C SER A 340 29.42 13.48 -9.11
N ARG A 341 29.37 14.23 -8.01
CA ARG A 341 30.16 15.45 -7.75
C ARG A 341 31.40 15.18 -6.88
N GLY A 342 31.69 13.91 -6.56
CA GLY A 342 32.79 13.54 -5.67
C GLY A 342 32.50 13.80 -4.18
N GLU A 343 31.25 14.08 -3.81
CA GLU A 343 30.83 14.42 -2.45
C GLU A 343 30.28 13.20 -1.67
N THR A 344 30.91 12.04 -1.82
CA THR A 344 30.46 10.75 -1.24
C THR A 344 30.37 10.73 0.29
N HIS A 345 30.99 11.71 0.96
CA HIS A 345 30.99 11.88 2.40
C HIS A 345 29.69 12.50 2.94
N ARG A 346 28.86 13.12 2.09
CA ARG A 346 27.59 13.71 2.48
C ARG A 346 26.55 12.63 2.74
N ASN A 347 26.27 12.36 4.01
CA ASN A 347 25.30 11.35 4.44
C ASN A 347 24.41 11.79 5.61
N ILE A 348 24.44 13.04 6.04
CA ILE A 348 23.53 13.56 7.06
C ILE A 348 22.19 13.92 6.42
N CYS A 349 21.11 13.35 6.94
CA CYS A 349 19.74 13.70 6.61
C CYS A 349 19.07 14.36 7.81
N ILE A 350 18.74 15.65 7.69
CA ILE A 350 18.01 16.37 8.73
C ILE A 350 16.51 16.12 8.56
N ILE A 351 15.81 15.78 9.64
CA ILE A 351 14.38 15.44 9.61
C ILE A 351 13.65 16.12 10.78
N PRO A 352 12.55 16.87 10.56
CA PRO A 352 11.71 17.40 11.63
C PRO A 352 11.14 16.30 12.52
N ALA A 353 11.03 16.56 13.82
CA ALA A 353 10.42 15.64 14.79
C ALA A 353 8.96 15.27 14.43
N SER A 354 8.24 16.18 13.77
CA SER A 354 6.87 16.01 13.30
C SER A 354 6.73 15.13 12.05
N ALA A 355 7.83 14.87 11.33
CA ALA A 355 7.79 14.12 10.07
C ALA A 355 7.18 12.72 10.27
N HIS A 356 6.56 12.20 9.21
CA HIS A 356 6.04 10.84 9.19
C HIS A 356 7.15 9.82 9.49
N GLY A 357 6.78 8.68 10.08
CA GLY A 357 7.75 7.68 10.53
C GLY A 357 8.50 6.98 9.39
N THR A 358 7.96 7.05 8.16
CA THR A 358 8.61 6.58 6.94
C THR A 358 9.87 7.37 6.63
N ASN A 359 9.85 8.70 6.79
CA ASN A 359 10.98 9.57 6.45
C ASN A 359 12.31 9.11 7.10
N PRO A 360 12.39 8.97 8.45
CA PRO A 360 13.61 8.48 9.08
C PRO A 360 13.94 7.01 8.75
N ALA A 361 12.93 6.15 8.54
CA ALA A 361 13.17 4.77 8.13
C ALA A 361 13.78 4.67 6.72
N SER A 362 13.25 5.46 5.78
CA SER A 362 13.74 5.58 4.39
C SER A 362 15.15 6.17 4.36
N ALA A 363 15.45 7.17 5.19
CA ALA A 363 16.78 7.76 5.28
C ALA A 363 17.84 6.76 5.79
N VAL A 364 17.52 5.99 6.83
CA VAL A 364 18.42 4.93 7.32
C VAL A 364 18.59 3.84 6.25
N MET A 365 17.51 3.43 5.58
CA MET A 365 17.56 2.45 4.50
C MET A 365 18.42 2.92 3.32
N ALA A 366 18.43 4.22 3.00
CA ALA A 366 19.29 4.85 1.99
C ALA A 366 20.77 4.99 2.43
N GLY A 367 21.11 4.59 3.66
CA GLY A 367 22.46 4.67 4.22
C GLY A 367 22.81 6.04 4.80
N MET A 368 21.82 6.90 5.06
CA MET A 368 22.01 8.22 5.67
C MET A 368 21.94 8.14 7.21
N LYS A 369 22.61 9.09 7.88
CA LYS A 369 22.52 9.31 9.32
C LYS A 369 21.47 10.37 9.60
N VAL A 370 20.47 10.01 10.38
CA VAL A 370 19.35 10.91 10.73
C VAL A 370 19.77 11.88 11.84
N VAL A 371 19.55 13.18 11.61
CA VAL A 371 19.65 14.24 12.62
C VAL A 371 18.28 14.88 12.76
N VAL A 372 17.66 14.74 13.93
CA VAL A 372 16.29 15.25 14.14
C VAL A 372 16.34 16.74 14.46
N THR A 373 15.53 17.57 13.80
CA THR A 373 15.29 18.98 14.18
C THR A 373 14.01 19.14 14.98
N LYS A 374 13.98 20.09 15.91
CA LYS A 374 12.85 20.32 16.83
C LYS A 374 11.67 20.98 16.12
N THR A 375 10.53 20.94 16.81
CA THR A 375 9.34 21.69 16.49
C THR A 375 9.19 22.83 17.51
N ASP A 376 8.83 24.01 17.04
CA ASP A 376 8.54 25.16 17.91
C ASP A 376 7.21 24.98 18.68
N LYS A 377 6.88 25.94 19.54
CA LYS A 377 5.63 25.92 20.32
C LYS A 377 4.35 26.04 19.49
N HIS A 378 4.46 26.45 18.23
CA HIS A 378 3.36 26.64 17.28
C HIS A 378 3.21 25.47 16.30
N GLY A 379 4.04 24.43 16.42
CA GLY A 379 3.98 23.27 15.53
C GLY A 379 4.80 23.40 14.25
N ASN A 380 5.58 24.47 14.09
CA ASN A 380 6.45 24.67 12.92
C ASN A 380 7.84 24.06 13.17
N ILE A 381 8.66 23.98 12.13
CA ILE A 381 10.08 23.66 12.29
C ILE A 381 10.75 24.76 13.12
N ASP A 382 11.49 24.38 14.16
CA ASP A 382 12.33 25.32 14.91
C ASP A 382 13.52 25.73 14.02
N VAL A 383 13.42 26.91 13.41
CA VAL A 383 14.41 27.43 12.45
C VAL A 383 15.78 27.64 13.10
N SER A 384 15.82 28.03 14.39
CA SER A 384 17.08 28.24 15.10
C SER A 384 17.80 26.91 15.35
N ASP A 385 17.06 25.91 15.83
CA ASP A 385 17.60 24.57 16.06
C ASP A 385 17.98 23.87 14.74
N LEU A 386 17.25 24.15 13.65
CA LEU A 386 17.62 23.71 12.31
C LEU A 386 18.94 24.35 11.86
N GLU A 387 19.09 25.66 12.01
CA GLU A 387 20.31 26.39 11.62
C GLU A 387 21.54 25.86 12.36
N GLU A 388 21.43 25.65 13.67
CA GLU A 388 22.50 25.02 14.47
C GLU A 388 22.90 23.64 13.92
N LYS A 389 21.92 22.81 13.55
CA LYS A 389 22.15 21.46 12.99
C LYS A 389 22.75 21.49 11.60
N VAL A 390 22.30 22.41 10.76
CA VAL A 390 22.84 22.62 9.40
C VAL A 390 24.30 23.05 9.49
N VAL A 391 24.62 24.06 10.31
CA VAL A 391 25.99 24.55 10.48
C VAL A 391 26.89 23.45 11.05
N ALA A 392 26.44 22.74 12.08
CA ALA A 392 27.21 21.66 12.71
C ALA A 392 27.50 20.48 11.76
N ASN A 393 26.66 20.27 10.74
CA ASN A 393 26.77 19.16 9.81
C ASN A 393 27.11 19.58 8.37
N SER A 394 27.43 20.85 8.11
CA SER A 394 27.51 21.43 6.76
C SER A 394 28.37 20.64 5.77
N THR A 395 29.54 20.16 6.20
CA THR A 395 30.43 19.35 5.35
C THR A 395 29.81 18.01 4.96
N ASN A 396 29.01 17.40 5.83
CA ASN A 396 28.42 16.08 5.62
C ASN A 396 26.91 16.14 5.28
N LEU A 397 26.35 17.33 5.11
CA LEU A 397 24.92 17.53 4.86
C LEU A 397 24.56 17.00 3.47
N ALA A 398 23.70 15.98 3.43
CA ALA A 398 23.16 15.40 2.22
C ALA A 398 21.76 15.94 1.92
N ALA A 399 20.86 15.87 2.90
CA ALA A 399 19.46 16.21 2.66
C ALA A 399 18.75 16.83 3.87
N LEU A 400 17.69 17.58 3.60
CA LEU A 400 16.57 17.82 4.51
C LEU A 400 15.35 17.07 3.97
N MET A 401 14.64 16.32 4.82
CA MET A 401 13.28 15.85 4.50
C MET A 401 12.26 16.73 5.19
N VAL A 402 11.34 17.34 4.44
CA VAL A 402 10.27 18.19 4.97
C VAL A 402 8.93 17.78 4.39
N THR A 403 7.84 17.91 5.14
CA THR A 403 6.47 17.74 4.65
C THR A 403 5.83 19.12 4.53
N TYR A 404 5.19 19.43 3.41
CA TYR A 404 4.53 20.73 3.22
C TYR A 404 3.13 20.56 2.60
N PRO A 405 2.08 21.18 3.17
CA PRO A 405 2.03 21.68 4.55
C PRO A 405 2.43 20.60 5.55
N SER A 406 2.87 20.99 6.74
CA SER A 406 3.43 20.06 7.72
C SER A 406 2.41 19.01 8.14
N THR A 407 2.87 17.93 8.77
CA THR A 407 2.00 16.90 9.38
C THR A 407 1.12 17.43 10.50
N HIS A 408 1.30 18.69 10.92
CA HIS A 408 0.40 19.39 11.85
C HIS A 408 -0.77 20.10 11.13
N GLY A 409 -0.85 20.01 9.79
CA GLY A 409 -1.90 20.65 9.00
C GLY A 409 -1.74 22.16 8.88
N VAL A 410 -0.51 22.67 8.87
CA VAL A 410 -0.21 24.12 8.79
C VAL A 410 0.79 24.46 7.69
N PHE A 411 0.59 25.62 7.06
CA PHE A 411 1.53 26.19 6.10
C PHE A 411 2.60 27.03 6.82
N GLU A 412 3.87 26.64 6.68
CA GLU A 412 5.01 27.33 7.28
C GLU A 412 5.50 28.47 6.37
N SER A 413 5.44 29.72 6.86
CA SER A 413 5.88 30.91 6.11
C SER A 413 7.39 30.93 5.85
N SER A 414 8.17 30.27 6.71
CA SER A 414 9.64 30.18 6.66
C SER A 414 10.17 29.14 5.66
N ILE A 415 9.30 28.39 4.95
CA ILE A 415 9.74 27.23 4.15
C ILE A 415 10.82 27.56 3.12
N ARG A 416 10.74 28.71 2.44
CA ARG A 416 11.77 29.13 1.47
C ARG A 416 13.09 29.55 2.11
N GLN A 417 13.05 30.06 3.34
CA GLN A 417 14.26 30.32 4.12
C GLN A 417 14.93 29.00 4.51
N ILE A 418 14.13 28.03 4.96
CA ILE A 418 14.59 26.68 5.33
C ILE A 418 15.25 26.00 4.13
N THR A 419 14.60 25.95 2.97
CA THR A 419 15.16 25.29 1.78
C THR A 419 16.44 25.97 1.30
N LYS A 420 16.45 27.31 1.27
CA LYS A 420 17.66 28.09 0.93
C LYS A 420 18.83 27.76 1.87
N LEU A 421 18.59 27.68 3.18
CA LEU A 421 19.62 27.36 4.16
C LEU A 421 20.26 25.98 3.88
N ILE A 422 19.46 24.99 3.50
CA ILE A 422 19.99 23.65 3.13
C ILE A 422 20.87 23.73 1.88
N HIS A 423 20.40 24.46 0.86
CA HIS A 423 21.15 24.66 -0.38
C HIS A 423 22.46 25.42 -0.18
N ASP A 424 22.46 26.46 0.66
CA ASP A 424 23.65 27.26 0.99
C ASP A 424 24.76 26.41 1.64
N HIS A 425 24.39 25.31 2.31
CA HIS A 425 25.31 24.36 2.93
C HIS A 425 25.54 23.08 2.09
N GLY A 426 25.09 23.07 0.84
CA GLY A 426 25.38 22.03 -0.16
C GLY A 426 24.48 20.80 -0.10
N GLY A 427 23.44 20.79 0.74
CA GLY A 427 22.44 19.71 0.78
C GLY A 427 21.39 19.82 -0.32
N GLN A 428 20.54 18.80 -0.42
CA GLN A 428 19.32 18.81 -1.25
C GLN A 428 18.06 18.78 -0.36
N VAL A 429 16.93 19.22 -0.90
CA VAL A 429 15.65 19.25 -0.18
C VAL A 429 14.73 18.20 -0.77
N TYR A 430 14.40 17.21 0.05
CA TYR A 430 13.35 16.24 -0.21
C TYR A 430 12.04 16.73 0.40
N MET A 431 11.00 16.89 -0.43
CA MET A 431 9.63 17.14 0.04
C MET A 431 8.83 15.83 0.08
N ASP A 432 8.28 15.51 1.23
CA ASP A 432 7.20 14.55 1.38
C ASP A 432 5.90 15.20 0.84
N GLY A 433 5.43 14.69 -0.30
CA GLY A 433 4.23 15.18 -0.99
C GLY A 433 2.95 14.44 -0.61
N ALA A 434 2.91 13.71 0.51
CA ALA A 434 1.67 13.11 1.01
C ALA A 434 0.55 14.13 1.21
N ASN A 435 0.91 15.38 1.51
CA ASN A 435 -0.01 16.50 1.77
C ASN A 435 -0.27 17.38 0.53
N MET A 436 0.01 16.89 -0.67
CA MET A 436 -0.20 17.64 -1.92
C MET A 436 -1.67 18.01 -2.18
N ASN A 437 -2.65 17.38 -1.51
CA ASN A 437 -4.06 17.77 -1.61
C ASN A 437 -4.34 19.20 -1.12
N ALA A 438 -3.40 19.83 -0.41
CA ALA A 438 -3.46 21.25 -0.04
C ALA A 438 -2.70 22.18 -0.99
N GLN A 439 -2.04 21.64 -2.03
CA GLN A 439 -1.15 22.41 -2.91
C GLN A 439 -1.61 22.48 -4.36
N VAL A 440 -2.14 21.39 -4.92
CA VAL A 440 -2.38 21.25 -6.37
C VAL A 440 -3.19 22.45 -6.92
N GLY A 441 -2.62 23.17 -7.89
CA GLY A 441 -3.24 24.35 -8.52
C GLY A 441 -3.17 25.66 -7.73
N LEU A 442 -2.59 25.65 -6.52
CA LEU A 442 -2.38 26.84 -5.67
C LEU A 442 -0.90 27.20 -5.50
N THR A 443 -0.05 26.18 -5.30
CA THR A 443 1.41 26.28 -5.19
C THR A 443 2.02 24.93 -5.63
N HIS A 444 3.33 24.80 -5.65
CA HIS A 444 3.98 23.54 -5.99
C HIS A 444 5.37 23.40 -5.32
N PRO A 445 5.86 22.16 -5.13
CA PRO A 445 7.13 21.87 -4.47
C PRO A 445 8.34 22.65 -5.03
N ALA A 446 8.45 22.81 -6.36
CA ALA A 446 9.58 23.55 -6.92
C ALA A 446 9.58 25.04 -6.50
N THR A 447 8.41 25.68 -6.34
CA THR A 447 8.31 27.08 -5.89
C THR A 447 8.76 27.28 -4.44
N ILE A 448 8.57 26.27 -3.58
CA ILE A 448 9.05 26.33 -2.19
C ILE A 448 10.54 25.97 -2.05
N GLY A 449 11.20 25.56 -3.13
CA GLY A 449 12.62 25.22 -3.18
C GLY A 449 12.95 23.76 -2.88
N ALA A 450 12.01 22.84 -3.09
CA ALA A 450 12.33 21.41 -3.05
C ALA A 450 13.09 20.97 -4.31
N ASP A 451 13.95 19.94 -4.19
CA ASP A 451 14.69 19.35 -5.30
C ASP A 451 14.07 18.03 -5.79
N VAL A 452 13.42 17.30 -4.88
CA VAL A 452 12.69 16.06 -5.18
C VAL A 452 11.46 15.96 -4.30
N CYS A 453 10.37 15.45 -4.86
CA CYS A 453 9.15 15.16 -4.13
C CYS A 453 8.61 13.80 -4.55
N HIS A 454 8.21 12.98 -3.58
CA HIS A 454 7.31 11.88 -3.91
C HIS A 454 5.85 12.33 -3.82
N LEU A 455 4.96 11.71 -4.58
CA LEU A 455 3.51 11.90 -4.47
C LEU A 455 2.87 10.60 -3.98
N ASN A 456 1.80 10.69 -3.19
CA ASN A 456 0.95 9.51 -2.93
C ASN A 456 -0.23 9.54 -3.90
N LEU A 457 -0.15 8.78 -5.00
CA LEU A 457 -1.27 8.69 -5.95
C LEU A 457 -2.54 8.10 -5.32
N HIS A 458 -2.37 7.26 -4.30
CA HIS A 458 -3.42 6.65 -3.47
C HIS A 458 -3.92 7.54 -2.32
N LYS A 459 -3.53 8.81 -2.34
CA LYS A 459 -4.09 9.85 -1.49
C LYS A 459 -4.61 10.97 -2.38
N THR A 460 -3.71 11.78 -2.91
CA THR A 460 -4.05 13.00 -3.67
C THR A 460 -4.71 12.72 -5.02
N PHE A 461 -4.39 11.60 -5.67
CA PHE A 461 -4.77 11.32 -7.07
C PHE A 461 -5.63 10.06 -7.22
N ALA A 462 -6.52 9.84 -6.25
CA ALA A 462 -7.68 8.95 -6.31
C ALA A 462 -7.45 7.43 -6.47
N ILE A 463 -6.21 6.91 -6.47
CA ILE A 463 -6.01 5.45 -6.34
C ILE A 463 -6.65 4.98 -5.01
N PRO A 464 -7.46 3.91 -5.00
CA PRO A 464 -8.16 3.47 -3.80
C PRO A 464 -7.19 2.95 -2.74
N HIS A 465 -7.49 3.23 -1.48
CA HIS A 465 -6.67 2.79 -0.34
C HIS A 465 -6.64 1.27 -0.16
N GLY A 466 -7.66 0.55 -0.64
CA GLY A 466 -7.67 -0.93 -0.72
C GLY A 466 -7.49 -1.66 0.63
N GLY A 467 -7.88 -1.04 1.75
CA GLY A 467 -7.64 -1.59 3.09
C GLY A 467 -6.18 -1.53 3.56
N GLY A 468 -5.31 -0.79 2.84
CA GLY A 468 -3.89 -0.65 3.13
C GLY A 468 -2.96 -0.96 1.95
N GLY A 469 -3.47 -0.87 0.71
CA GLY A 469 -2.75 -1.07 -0.55
C GLY A 469 -3.67 -1.56 -1.66
N PRO A 470 -3.47 -1.18 -2.92
CA PRO A 470 -2.19 -0.76 -3.50
C PRO A 470 -1.84 0.72 -3.29
N GLY A 471 -0.56 1.04 -3.47
CA GLY A 471 -0.09 2.42 -3.63
C GLY A 471 0.76 2.56 -4.89
N VAL A 472 0.96 3.81 -5.32
CA VAL A 472 2.01 4.23 -6.26
C VAL A 472 2.60 5.53 -5.69
N GLY A 473 3.93 5.64 -5.72
CA GLY A 473 4.70 6.69 -5.09
C GLY A 473 5.71 7.35 -6.03
N PRO A 474 5.27 7.95 -7.15
CA PRO A 474 6.19 8.48 -8.13
C PRO A 474 7.05 9.59 -7.53
N ILE A 475 8.30 9.72 -8.00
CA ILE A 475 9.17 10.83 -7.64
C ILE A 475 9.25 11.84 -8.79
N CYS A 476 9.06 13.11 -8.46
CA CYS A 476 9.23 14.25 -9.35
C CYS A 476 10.49 15.00 -8.91
N VAL A 477 11.37 15.36 -9.85
CA VAL A 477 12.72 15.84 -9.52
C VAL A 477 13.12 17.08 -10.32
N ALA A 478 13.92 17.94 -9.70
CA ALA A 478 14.57 19.06 -10.35
C ALA A 478 15.61 18.59 -11.38
N SER A 479 15.97 19.46 -12.31
CA SER A 479 16.80 19.11 -13.47
C SER A 479 18.13 18.45 -13.12
N GLN A 480 18.76 18.84 -12.00
CA GLN A 480 20.04 18.26 -11.58
C GLN A 480 19.93 16.81 -11.10
N LEU A 481 18.74 16.37 -10.68
CA LEU A 481 18.47 15.02 -10.18
C LEU A 481 17.89 14.10 -11.27
N ALA A 482 17.31 14.65 -12.34
CA ALA A 482 16.72 13.90 -13.44
C ALA A 482 17.64 12.81 -14.05
N PRO A 483 18.96 13.04 -14.24
CA PRO A 483 19.86 12.01 -14.77
C PRO A 483 19.97 10.76 -13.89
N PHE A 484 19.62 10.84 -12.60
CA PHE A 484 19.78 9.76 -11.63
C PHE A 484 18.48 9.04 -11.30
N LEU A 485 17.37 9.37 -11.98
CA LEU A 485 16.09 8.66 -11.80
C LEU A 485 16.27 7.14 -12.01
N PRO A 486 15.54 6.30 -11.27
CA PRO A 486 15.80 4.87 -11.24
C PRO A 486 15.52 4.20 -12.58
N GLY A 487 16.45 3.36 -13.01
CA GLY A 487 16.33 2.54 -14.22
C GLY A 487 15.84 1.14 -13.93
N HIS A 488 15.89 0.25 -14.92
CA HIS A 488 15.53 -1.16 -14.76
C HIS A 488 16.42 -2.06 -15.63
N PRO A 489 16.88 -3.23 -15.13
CA PRO A 489 17.87 -4.06 -15.83
C PRO A 489 17.34 -4.74 -17.10
N LEU A 490 16.02 -4.97 -17.19
CA LEU A 490 15.40 -5.67 -18.32
C LEU A 490 14.75 -4.74 -19.36
N VAL A 491 14.38 -3.52 -18.96
CA VAL A 491 13.68 -2.56 -19.81
C VAL A 491 14.27 -1.19 -19.52
N ALA A 492 14.79 -0.51 -20.54
CA ALA A 492 15.42 0.78 -20.35
C ALA A 492 14.40 1.82 -19.87
N THR A 493 14.67 2.40 -18.70
CA THR A 493 13.89 3.48 -18.06
C THR A 493 14.82 4.36 -17.21
N GLY A 494 14.30 5.45 -16.66
CA GLY A 494 15.07 6.33 -15.76
C GLY A 494 15.94 7.35 -16.49
N GLY A 495 16.94 7.88 -15.79
CA GLY A 495 17.85 8.89 -16.33
C GLY A 495 19.12 8.33 -16.97
N GLU A 496 19.90 9.17 -17.64
CA GLU A 496 21.14 8.78 -18.33
C GLU A 496 22.21 8.16 -17.41
N LYS A 497 22.18 8.50 -16.12
CA LYS A 497 23.04 7.98 -15.04
C LYS A 497 22.18 7.30 -13.98
N ALA A 498 21.15 6.58 -14.42
CA ALA A 498 20.14 5.97 -13.58
C ALA A 498 20.73 5.17 -12.42
N ILE A 499 20.15 5.34 -11.24
CA ILE A 499 20.37 4.40 -10.14
C ILE A 499 19.75 3.04 -10.47
N THR A 500 20.14 2.02 -9.71
CA THR A 500 19.56 0.67 -9.82
C THR A 500 18.06 0.67 -9.53
N ALA A 501 17.36 -0.31 -10.07
CA ALA A 501 15.92 -0.48 -9.87
C ALA A 501 15.53 -0.52 -8.39
N ILE A 502 14.47 0.22 -8.07
CA ILE A 502 13.83 0.29 -6.74
C ILE A 502 12.64 -0.67 -6.65
N SER A 503 12.01 -0.98 -7.79
CA SER A 503 10.87 -1.90 -7.89
C SER A 503 11.13 -2.98 -8.94
N ALA A 504 10.46 -4.13 -8.79
CA ALA A 504 10.68 -5.30 -9.63
C ALA A 504 10.19 -5.16 -11.08
N ALA A 505 9.30 -4.19 -11.34
CA ALA A 505 8.82 -3.83 -12.67
C ALA A 505 9.22 -2.39 -13.01
N PRO A 506 9.44 -2.04 -14.30
CA PRO A 506 10.11 -0.80 -14.68
C PRO A 506 9.32 0.47 -14.32
N TRP A 507 7.99 0.36 -14.27
CA TRP A 507 7.04 1.43 -13.89
C TRP A 507 6.18 1.04 -12.67
N GLY A 508 6.65 0.11 -11.83
CA GLY A 508 5.96 -0.27 -10.60
C GLY A 508 4.62 -0.97 -10.85
N SER A 509 3.51 -0.24 -10.64
CA SER A 509 2.13 -0.76 -10.79
C SER A 509 1.32 0.02 -11.86
N PRO A 510 1.63 -0.14 -13.16
CA PRO A 510 1.04 0.68 -14.23
C PRO A 510 -0.48 0.61 -14.32
N LEU A 511 -1.08 -0.54 -14.03
CA LEU A 511 -2.53 -0.70 -14.04
C LEU A 511 -3.21 0.30 -13.07
N ALA A 512 -2.61 0.54 -11.90
CA ALA A 512 -3.15 1.51 -10.94
C ALA A 512 -2.96 2.97 -11.39
N CYS A 513 -1.95 3.27 -12.22
CA CYS A 513 -1.71 4.61 -12.74
C CYS A 513 -2.84 5.12 -13.65
N LEU A 514 -3.62 4.22 -14.26
CA LEU A 514 -4.78 4.58 -15.09
C LEU A 514 -5.81 5.42 -14.33
N ILE A 515 -5.95 5.17 -13.02
CA ILE A 515 -6.89 5.88 -12.13
C ILE A 515 -6.49 7.35 -12.00
N SER A 516 -5.23 7.60 -11.62
CA SER A 516 -4.72 8.97 -11.47
C SER A 516 -4.68 9.72 -12.79
N TYR A 517 -4.37 9.04 -13.89
CA TYR A 517 -4.47 9.62 -15.22
C TYR A 517 -5.93 10.05 -15.52
N GLY A 518 -6.91 9.18 -15.26
CA GLY A 518 -8.33 9.51 -15.41
C GLY A 518 -8.75 10.72 -14.57
N TYR A 519 -8.40 10.74 -13.28
CA TYR A 519 -8.68 11.83 -12.36
C TYR A 519 -8.15 13.18 -12.88
N ILE A 520 -6.87 13.23 -13.26
CA ILE A 520 -6.22 14.45 -13.75
C ILE A 520 -6.87 14.91 -15.06
N LYS A 521 -7.09 14.02 -16.01
CA LYS A 521 -7.66 14.38 -17.32
C LYS A 521 -9.12 14.80 -17.26
N MET A 522 -9.92 14.22 -16.36
CA MET A 522 -11.32 14.60 -16.21
C MET A 522 -11.50 15.95 -15.49
N LEU A 523 -10.69 16.21 -14.46
CA LEU A 523 -10.79 17.47 -13.72
C LEU A 523 -10.11 18.64 -14.44
N GLY A 524 -9.01 18.38 -15.14
CA GLY A 524 -8.15 19.44 -15.68
C GLY A 524 -7.60 20.37 -14.60
N GLU A 525 -6.93 21.45 -15.01
CA GLU A 525 -6.33 22.40 -14.07
C GLU A 525 -7.36 23.05 -13.13
N GLU A 526 -8.49 23.51 -13.69
CA GLU A 526 -9.53 24.21 -12.91
C GLU A 526 -10.15 23.28 -11.85
N GLY A 527 -10.49 22.05 -12.22
CA GLY A 527 -11.08 21.08 -11.29
C GLY A 527 -10.09 20.65 -10.21
N LEU A 528 -8.83 20.42 -10.55
CA LEU A 528 -7.78 20.08 -9.58
C LEU A 528 -7.53 21.22 -8.58
N LYS A 529 -7.54 22.47 -9.06
CA LYS A 529 -7.41 23.66 -8.21
C LYS A 529 -8.62 23.82 -7.29
N GLU A 530 -9.83 23.57 -7.80
CA GLU A 530 -11.05 23.69 -7.00
C GLU A 530 -11.13 22.60 -5.93
N ALA A 531 -10.75 21.37 -6.26
CA ALA A 531 -10.61 20.27 -5.29
C ALA A 531 -9.72 20.68 -4.11
N THR A 532 -8.53 21.23 -4.37
CA THR A 532 -7.62 21.72 -3.32
C THR A 532 -8.25 22.81 -2.45
N LYS A 533 -8.95 23.79 -3.03
CA LYS A 533 -9.63 24.84 -2.25
C LYS A 533 -10.72 24.27 -1.35
N ILE A 534 -11.53 23.33 -1.86
CA ILE A 534 -12.62 22.72 -1.10
C ILE A 534 -12.06 21.85 0.03
N ALA A 535 -10.97 21.11 -0.19
CA ALA A 535 -10.32 20.35 0.87
C ALA A 535 -9.87 21.27 2.03
N ILE A 536 -9.26 22.42 1.73
CA ILE A 536 -8.87 23.42 2.73
C ILE A 536 -10.11 24.05 3.40
N LEU A 537 -11.15 24.35 2.62
CA LEU A 537 -12.41 24.90 3.12
C LEU A 537 -13.08 23.95 4.11
N ASN A 538 -13.23 22.68 3.75
CA ASN A 538 -13.89 21.65 4.55
C ASN A 538 -13.16 21.45 5.89
N ALA A 539 -11.82 21.39 5.88
CA ALA A 539 -11.04 21.29 7.11
C ALA A 539 -11.24 22.49 8.04
N ASN A 540 -11.24 23.71 7.47
CA ASN A 540 -11.47 24.93 8.25
C ASN A 540 -12.94 25.09 8.70
N TYR A 541 -13.90 24.53 7.96
CA TYR A 541 -15.30 24.45 8.36
C TYR A 541 -15.45 23.60 9.63
N ILE A 542 -14.91 22.37 9.61
CA ILE A 542 -14.91 21.48 10.79
C ILE A 542 -14.19 22.17 11.95
N LYS A 543 -13.02 22.78 11.70
CA LYS A 543 -12.29 23.53 12.74
C LYS A 543 -13.18 24.55 13.45
N ASN A 544 -13.83 25.43 12.69
CA ASN A 544 -14.69 26.48 13.24
C ASN A 544 -15.91 25.92 14.00
N ARG A 545 -16.44 24.78 13.56
CA ARG A 545 -17.54 24.08 14.24
C ARG A 545 -17.12 23.47 15.59
N LEU A 546 -15.86 23.06 15.72
CA LEU A 546 -15.37 22.32 16.89
C LEU A 546 -14.55 23.16 17.87
N GLU A 547 -13.97 24.29 17.45
CA GLU A 547 -12.97 25.05 18.23
C GLU A 547 -13.45 25.61 19.59
N GLU A 548 -14.76 25.78 19.79
CA GLU A 548 -15.31 26.18 21.09
C GLU A 548 -15.30 25.05 22.14
N LYS A 549 -15.24 23.79 21.70
CA LYS A 549 -15.35 22.59 22.56
C LYS A 549 -14.07 21.76 22.55
N TYR A 550 -13.38 21.71 21.43
CA TYR A 550 -12.10 21.03 21.27
C TYR A 550 -11.00 22.06 21.03
N SER A 551 -9.93 21.98 21.82
CA SER A 551 -8.75 22.82 21.59
C SER A 551 -8.08 22.41 20.29
N ILE A 552 -7.94 23.35 19.36
CA ILE A 552 -7.18 23.15 18.12
C ILE A 552 -5.71 23.31 18.44
N LEU A 553 -4.92 22.25 18.24
CA LEU A 553 -3.55 22.20 18.74
C LEU A 553 -2.61 23.16 18.00
N TYR A 554 -2.76 23.24 16.67
CA TYR A 554 -1.91 24.08 15.81
C TYR A 554 -2.76 24.79 14.77
N THR A 555 -2.39 26.04 14.46
CA THR A 555 -2.97 26.83 13.37
C THR A 555 -1.87 27.66 12.71
N GLY A 556 -2.04 27.98 11.42
CA GLY A 556 -1.15 28.90 10.73
C GLY A 556 -1.26 30.33 11.27
N GLU A 557 -0.38 31.23 10.84
CA GLU A 557 -0.24 32.61 11.35
C GLU A 557 -1.54 33.44 11.36
N ARG A 558 -2.51 33.10 10.50
CA ARG A 558 -3.81 33.77 10.40
C ARG A 558 -4.97 32.93 10.95
N GLY A 559 -4.68 31.97 11.84
CA GLY A 559 -5.68 31.13 12.51
C GLY A 559 -6.36 30.09 11.61
N ARG A 560 -5.75 29.73 10.49
CA ARG A 560 -6.29 28.75 9.52
C ARG A 560 -5.48 27.47 9.52
N ALA A 561 -6.17 26.36 9.34
CA ALA A 561 -5.58 25.07 8.99
C ALA A 561 -5.37 24.98 7.47
N ALA A 562 -4.59 24.00 7.03
CA ALA A 562 -4.49 23.60 5.63
C ALA A 562 -5.67 22.68 5.26
N HIS A 563 -5.41 21.48 4.73
CA HIS A 563 -6.40 20.45 4.39
C HIS A 563 -6.75 19.52 5.56
N GLU A 564 -6.03 19.63 6.68
CA GLU A 564 -6.23 18.82 7.89
C GLU A 564 -5.95 19.65 9.15
N MET A 565 -6.47 19.19 10.30
CA MET A 565 -6.26 19.85 11.60
C MET A 565 -6.15 18.84 12.76
N ILE A 566 -5.56 19.26 13.87
CA ILE A 566 -5.41 18.43 15.07
C ILE A 566 -6.25 18.99 16.22
N ILE A 567 -7.08 18.14 16.82
CA ILE A 567 -7.76 18.43 18.08
C ILE A 567 -7.01 17.79 19.25
N ASP A 568 -6.86 18.55 20.33
CA ASP A 568 -6.19 18.08 21.53
C ASP A 568 -7.16 17.37 22.47
N CYS A 569 -7.04 16.04 22.57
CA CYS A 569 -7.85 15.22 23.47
C CYS A 569 -7.15 14.94 24.82
N ARG A 570 -5.88 15.35 24.99
CA ARG A 570 -5.08 15.06 26.19
C ARG A 570 -5.70 15.62 27.48
N PRO A 571 -6.34 16.81 27.49
CA PRO A 571 -7.00 17.32 28.70
C PRO A 571 -8.07 16.38 29.27
N PHE A 572 -8.73 15.57 28.44
CA PHE A 572 -9.79 14.65 28.90
C PHE A 572 -9.26 13.49 29.77
N LYS A 573 -7.94 13.23 29.71
CA LYS A 573 -7.29 12.20 30.54
C LYS A 573 -7.45 12.47 32.05
N GLN A 574 -7.55 13.74 32.46
CA GLN A 574 -7.82 14.09 33.86
C GLN A 574 -9.19 13.59 34.36
N HIS A 575 -10.10 13.27 33.42
CA HIS A 575 -11.41 12.68 33.67
C HIS A 575 -11.44 11.18 33.35
N ASN A 576 -10.26 10.54 33.25
CA ASN A 576 -10.10 9.12 32.94
C ASN A 576 -10.68 8.72 31.57
N ILE A 577 -10.74 9.67 30.62
CA ILE A 577 -11.14 9.45 29.23
C ILE A 577 -9.91 9.62 28.34
N GLU A 578 -9.59 8.60 27.56
CA GLU A 578 -8.47 8.60 26.63
C GLU A 578 -8.96 8.85 25.20
N VAL A 579 -8.05 9.25 24.30
CA VAL A 579 -8.40 9.45 22.88
C VAL A 579 -8.97 8.20 22.21
N THR A 580 -8.58 7.01 22.70
CA THR A 580 -9.11 5.73 22.22
C THR A 580 -10.57 5.54 22.59
N ASP A 581 -11.04 6.06 23.72
CA ASP A 581 -12.45 6.00 24.10
C ASP A 581 -13.31 6.81 23.10
N ILE A 582 -12.85 8.01 22.74
CA ILE A 582 -13.48 8.86 21.71
C ILE A 582 -13.48 8.14 20.36
N ALA A 583 -12.36 7.52 19.99
CA ALA A 583 -12.21 6.80 18.72
C ALA A 583 -13.16 5.60 18.62
N LYS A 584 -13.32 4.84 19.70
CA LYS A 584 -14.26 3.72 19.73
C LYS A 584 -15.71 4.20 19.81
N ARG A 585 -15.98 5.31 20.51
CA ARG A 585 -17.31 5.89 20.62
C ARG A 585 -17.82 6.38 19.26
N LEU A 586 -16.97 6.97 18.42
CA LEU A 586 -17.34 7.37 17.04
C LEU A 586 -17.93 6.22 16.21
N MET A 587 -17.53 4.97 16.46
CA MET A 587 -18.10 3.81 15.78
C MET A 587 -19.61 3.67 16.05
N ASP A 588 -20.07 4.02 17.26
CA ASP A 588 -21.48 3.98 17.62
C ASP A 588 -22.30 5.06 16.88
N TYR A 589 -21.63 6.14 16.48
CA TYR A 589 -22.17 7.24 15.67
C TYR A 589 -22.06 6.99 14.16
N GLY A 590 -21.56 5.83 13.74
CA GLY A 590 -21.44 5.46 12.32
C GLY A 590 -20.20 6.02 11.62
N PHE A 591 -19.14 6.39 12.37
CA PHE A 591 -17.90 6.92 11.81
C PHE A 591 -16.69 6.05 12.13
N HIS A 592 -15.78 5.92 11.16
CA HIS A 592 -14.41 5.54 11.45
C HIS A 592 -13.70 6.70 12.17
N ALA A 593 -12.86 6.39 13.15
CA ALA A 593 -12.10 7.43 13.86
C ALA A 593 -11.13 8.15 12.90
N PRO A 594 -10.86 9.46 13.13
CA PRO A 594 -9.73 10.15 12.50
C PRO A 594 -8.39 9.51 12.89
N THR A 595 -7.28 10.04 12.36
CA THR A 595 -5.94 9.53 12.71
C THR A 595 -5.66 9.77 14.19
N VAL A 596 -5.38 8.71 14.95
CA VAL A 596 -5.25 8.75 16.41
C VAL A 596 -3.79 8.72 16.83
N SER A 597 -3.41 9.58 17.78
CA SER A 597 -2.09 9.62 18.44
C SER A 597 -0.88 9.84 17.51
N PHE A 598 -1.11 10.37 16.31
CA PHE A 598 -0.08 10.81 15.38
C PHE A 598 -0.52 12.13 14.72
N PRO A 599 0.40 13.10 14.50
CA PRO A 599 1.82 13.11 14.92
C PRO A 599 2.03 13.37 16.42
N VAL A 600 0.98 13.74 17.16
CA VAL A 600 1.05 13.99 18.61
C VAL A 600 0.30 12.90 19.38
N ALA A 601 0.94 12.31 20.38
CA ALA A 601 0.31 11.27 21.20
C ALA A 601 -0.90 11.81 21.97
N GLY A 602 -2.01 11.07 21.99
CA GLY A 602 -3.23 11.46 22.70
C GLY A 602 -4.11 12.48 21.98
N THR A 603 -3.89 12.74 20.68
CA THR A 603 -4.70 13.67 19.86
C THR A 603 -5.40 12.96 18.71
N MET A 604 -6.31 13.67 18.02
CA MET A 604 -6.89 13.22 16.75
C MET A 604 -6.57 14.21 15.63
N MET A 605 -6.17 13.69 14.47
CA MET A 605 -5.92 14.47 13.25
C MET A 605 -7.00 14.18 12.21
N ILE A 606 -7.68 15.23 11.78
CA ILE A 606 -8.91 15.19 10.99
C ILE A 606 -8.66 15.80 9.61
N GLU A 607 -8.91 15.02 8.55
CA GLU A 607 -8.83 15.44 7.15
C GLU A 607 -10.12 15.01 6.41
N PRO A 608 -11.03 15.93 6.07
CA PRO A 608 -12.32 15.59 5.45
C PRO A 608 -12.26 15.42 3.93
N THR A 609 -11.21 15.93 3.27
CA THR A 609 -11.10 16.04 1.81
C THR A 609 -12.17 16.90 1.15
N GLU A 610 -12.08 17.07 -0.16
CA GLU A 610 -13.02 17.80 -1.00
C GLU A 610 -14.26 17.01 -1.41
N SER A 611 -14.23 15.69 -1.26
CA SER A 611 -15.27 14.80 -1.79
C SER A 611 -16.50 14.72 -0.89
N GLU A 612 -16.38 15.16 0.36
CA GLU A 612 -17.43 15.03 1.35
C GLU A 612 -18.38 16.23 1.31
N SER A 613 -19.68 15.92 1.33
CA SER A 613 -20.74 16.92 1.31
C SER A 613 -20.82 17.67 2.64
N LEU A 614 -21.30 18.92 2.62
CA LEU A 614 -21.54 19.71 3.83
C LEU A 614 -22.37 18.96 4.88
N ALA A 615 -23.41 18.24 4.44
CA ALA A 615 -24.26 17.46 5.34
C ALA A 615 -23.48 16.34 6.06
N GLU A 616 -22.49 15.73 5.41
CA GLU A 616 -21.63 14.73 6.05
C GLU A 616 -20.64 15.37 7.03
N LEU A 617 -20.08 16.54 6.69
CA LEU A 617 -19.24 17.29 7.62
C LEU A 617 -20.02 17.68 8.89
N ASP A 618 -21.28 18.08 8.72
CA ASP A 618 -22.18 18.42 9.82
C ASP A 618 -22.47 17.21 10.71
N ARG A 619 -22.80 16.04 10.13
CA ARG A 619 -22.99 14.80 10.90
C ARG A 619 -21.76 14.44 11.74
N PHE A 620 -20.57 14.54 11.15
CA PHE A 620 -19.33 14.28 11.87
C PHE A 620 -19.11 15.30 13.00
N CYS A 621 -19.33 16.59 12.74
CA CYS A 621 -19.22 17.63 13.76
C CYS A 621 -20.24 17.42 14.90
N ASP A 622 -21.49 17.10 14.58
CA ASP A 622 -22.54 16.81 15.56
C ASP A 622 -22.19 15.60 16.42
N ALA A 623 -21.64 14.53 15.83
CA ALA A 623 -21.14 13.37 16.55
C ALA A 623 -20.02 13.77 17.54
N MET A 624 -19.03 14.53 17.09
CA MET A 624 -17.95 15.01 17.94
C MET A 624 -18.47 15.91 19.07
N LEU A 625 -19.37 16.85 18.78
CA LEU A 625 -19.96 17.73 19.80
C LEU A 625 -20.81 16.95 20.82
N ALA A 626 -21.53 15.91 20.38
CA ALA A 626 -22.26 15.02 21.27
C ALA A 626 -21.33 14.23 22.19
N ILE A 627 -20.24 13.67 21.65
CA ILE A 627 -19.21 12.97 22.44
C ILE A 627 -18.55 13.92 23.44
N HIS A 628 -18.26 15.17 23.05
CA HIS A 628 -17.79 16.19 24.00
C HIS A 628 -18.80 16.40 25.15
N GLY A 629 -20.10 16.43 24.85
CA GLY A 629 -21.16 16.47 25.86
C GLY A 629 -21.10 15.29 26.83
N GLU A 630 -20.92 14.06 26.31
CA GLU A 630 -20.73 12.86 27.13
C GLU A 630 -19.51 12.98 28.06
N ILE A 631 -18.38 13.50 27.53
CA ILE A 631 -17.16 13.74 28.31
C ILE A 631 -17.38 14.76 29.42
N VAL A 632 -18.09 15.86 29.15
CA VAL A 632 -18.39 16.89 30.15
C VAL A 632 -19.26 16.32 31.27
N LEU A 633 -20.27 15.52 30.95
CA LEU A 633 -21.12 14.89 31.97
C LEU A 633 -20.33 13.87 32.81
N ALA A 634 -19.45 13.09 32.19
CA ALA A 634 -18.53 12.22 32.92
C ALA A 634 -17.60 13.02 33.86
N ALA A 635 -17.05 14.15 33.39
CA ALA A 635 -16.20 15.04 34.17
C ALA A 635 -16.93 15.68 35.37
N GLN A 636 -18.25 15.84 35.30
CA GLN A 636 -19.11 16.34 36.38
C GLN A 636 -19.49 15.25 37.41
N GLY A 637 -18.96 14.02 37.27
CA GLY A 637 -19.19 12.92 38.20
C GLY A 637 -20.38 12.02 37.84
N MET A 638 -20.97 12.16 36.64
CA MET A 638 -22.00 11.23 36.17
C MET A 638 -21.35 9.97 35.58
N GLU A 639 -21.04 8.99 36.43
CA GLU A 639 -20.27 7.79 36.07
C GLU A 639 -20.82 7.02 34.86
N ARG A 640 -22.14 6.98 34.68
CA ARG A 640 -22.78 6.31 33.52
C ARG A 640 -22.24 6.76 32.16
N TYR A 641 -21.84 8.03 32.00
CA TYR A 641 -21.28 8.55 30.74
C TYR A 641 -19.81 8.17 30.54
N SER A 642 -19.06 8.02 31.63
CA SER A 642 -17.71 7.42 31.59
C SER A 642 -17.81 5.97 31.14
N HIS A 643 -18.76 5.21 31.70
CA HIS A 643 -19.03 3.83 31.30
C HIS A 643 -19.47 3.74 29.83
N LEU A 644 -20.33 4.63 29.35
CA LEU A 644 -20.76 4.69 27.96
C LEU A 644 -19.57 4.83 26.99
N LEU A 645 -18.64 5.75 27.27
CA LEU A 645 -17.44 5.96 26.47
C LEU A 645 -16.47 4.76 26.52
N LYS A 646 -16.28 4.19 27.72
CA LYS A 646 -15.33 3.08 27.95
C LYS A 646 -15.82 1.74 27.41
N ASN A 647 -17.13 1.54 27.38
CA ASN A 647 -17.74 0.32 26.86
C ASN A 647 -17.95 0.36 25.35
N ALA A 648 -17.66 1.49 24.68
CA ALA A 648 -17.67 1.54 23.23
C ALA A 648 -16.53 0.67 22.63
N PRO A 649 -16.77 0.02 21.49
CA PRO A 649 -18.00 0.07 20.68
C PRO A 649 -19.10 -0.87 21.18
N HIS A 650 -20.36 -0.54 20.88
CA HIS A 650 -21.56 -1.30 21.25
C HIS A 650 -22.00 -2.20 20.08
N THR A 651 -21.79 -3.51 20.22
CA THR A 651 -22.11 -4.48 19.17
C THR A 651 -23.60 -4.79 19.09
N MET A 652 -24.03 -5.35 17.96
CA MET A 652 -25.41 -5.81 17.79
C MET A 652 -25.81 -6.81 18.88
N ALA A 653 -24.96 -7.79 19.16
CA ALA A 653 -25.20 -8.81 20.19
C ALA A 653 -25.38 -8.21 21.59
N MET A 654 -24.56 -7.23 21.95
CA MET A 654 -24.66 -6.52 23.23
C MET A 654 -26.01 -5.80 23.35
N VAL A 655 -26.43 -5.09 22.30
CA VAL A 655 -27.64 -4.26 22.31
C VAL A 655 -28.92 -5.11 22.22
N SER A 656 -28.87 -6.27 21.56
CA SER A 656 -29.99 -7.20 21.45
C SER A 656 -30.10 -8.21 22.58
N SER A 657 -29.15 -8.23 23.53
CA SER A 657 -29.18 -9.10 24.70
C SER A 657 -30.47 -8.92 25.52
N ASP A 658 -31.00 -9.98 26.12
CA ASP A 658 -32.13 -9.86 27.06
C ASP A 658 -31.71 -9.11 28.34
N GLU A 659 -30.46 -9.29 28.76
CA GLU A 659 -29.86 -8.62 29.91
C GLU A 659 -29.13 -7.34 29.50
N TRP A 660 -29.32 -6.26 30.26
CA TRP A 660 -28.64 -4.98 30.05
C TRP A 660 -28.17 -4.39 31.37
N PRO A 661 -26.95 -4.73 31.84
CA PRO A 661 -26.44 -4.35 33.16
C PRO A 661 -25.84 -2.92 33.20
N TYR A 662 -26.16 -2.08 32.21
CA TYR A 662 -25.59 -0.74 32.08
C TYR A 662 -26.56 0.34 32.54
N GLU A 663 -26.03 1.39 33.18
CA GLU A 663 -26.81 2.53 33.71
C GLU A 663 -27.25 3.55 32.65
N TYR A 664 -26.82 3.35 31.41
CA TYR A 664 -27.25 4.10 30.22
C TYR A 664 -28.15 3.21 29.36
N SER A 665 -29.01 3.81 28.56
CA SER A 665 -29.96 3.08 27.71
C SER A 665 -29.30 2.47 26.46
N ARG A 666 -29.95 1.45 25.89
CA ARG A 666 -29.61 0.91 24.56
C ARG A 666 -29.69 1.97 23.46
N GLN A 667 -30.61 2.93 23.60
CA GLN A 667 -30.74 4.07 22.69
C GLN A 667 -29.48 4.94 22.73
N GLU A 668 -29.01 5.32 23.92
CA GLU A 668 -27.76 6.07 24.08
C GLU A 668 -26.56 5.28 23.55
N ALA A 669 -26.53 3.96 23.74
CA ALA A 669 -25.47 3.10 23.23
C ALA A 669 -25.40 3.04 21.70
N ALA A 670 -26.51 2.71 21.03
CA ALA A 670 -26.52 2.31 19.62
C ALA A 670 -27.04 3.38 18.66
N PHE A 671 -27.84 4.33 19.14
CA PHE A 671 -28.53 5.33 18.33
C PHE A 671 -28.42 6.73 18.97
N PRO A 672 -27.19 7.24 19.18
CA PRO A 672 -26.96 8.46 19.95
C PRO A 672 -27.44 9.74 19.25
N LEU A 673 -27.59 9.71 17.91
CA LEU A 673 -28.17 10.79 17.12
C LEU A 673 -29.20 10.24 16.12
N PRO A 674 -30.21 11.04 15.71
CA PRO A 674 -31.30 10.58 14.84
C PRO A 674 -30.85 9.92 13.53
N TYR A 675 -29.83 10.49 12.86
CA TYR A 675 -29.35 9.98 11.56
C TYR A 675 -28.80 8.55 11.64
N VAL A 676 -28.34 8.11 12.84
CA VAL A 676 -27.75 6.78 13.02
C VAL A 676 -28.78 5.67 12.80
N ALA A 677 -30.06 5.94 13.08
CA ALA A 677 -31.14 4.98 12.90
C ALA A 677 -31.48 4.72 11.43
N GLU A 678 -31.19 5.66 10.53
CA GLU A 678 -31.50 5.52 9.09
C GLU A 678 -30.56 4.53 8.40
N ASN A 679 -29.29 4.49 8.82
CA ASN A 679 -28.26 3.64 8.22
C ASN A 679 -27.26 3.13 9.28
N LYS A 680 -27.73 2.31 10.23
CA LYS A 680 -26.87 1.81 11.33
C LYS A 680 -25.79 0.85 10.81
N PHE A 681 -24.53 1.25 10.94
CA PHE A 681 -23.40 0.31 10.89
C PHE A 681 -23.16 -0.32 12.26
N TRP A 682 -22.98 -1.64 12.30
CA TRP A 682 -22.76 -2.37 13.54
C TRP A 682 -21.29 -2.76 13.68
N PRO A 683 -20.60 -2.31 14.74
CA PRO A 683 -19.33 -2.90 15.15
C PRO A 683 -19.49 -4.41 15.34
N SER A 684 -18.61 -5.18 14.69
CA SER A 684 -18.73 -6.64 14.64
C SER A 684 -18.15 -7.36 15.86
N VAL A 685 -17.29 -6.68 16.63
CA VAL A 685 -16.67 -7.15 17.87
C VAL A 685 -16.62 -6.01 18.88
N ARG A 686 -16.46 -6.35 20.17
CA ARG A 686 -16.25 -5.36 21.23
C ARG A 686 -14.82 -4.81 21.14
N ARG A 687 -14.45 -3.93 22.06
CA ARG A 687 -13.08 -3.39 22.13
C ARG A 687 -12.08 -4.54 22.29
N VAL A 688 -11.08 -4.59 21.42
CA VAL A 688 -10.05 -5.64 21.42
C VAL A 688 -8.99 -5.42 22.50
N ASP A 689 -8.41 -6.50 23.03
CA ASP A 689 -7.23 -6.44 23.90
C ASP A 689 -5.95 -6.47 23.05
N ASP A 690 -5.32 -5.31 22.88
CA ASP A 690 -4.08 -5.19 22.10
C ASP A 690 -2.90 -5.92 22.76
N ALA A 691 -2.84 -5.94 24.10
CA ALA A 691 -1.70 -6.47 24.83
C ALA A 691 -1.77 -8.00 24.96
N TYR A 692 -2.97 -8.58 25.05
CA TYR A 692 -3.16 -10.03 25.01
C TYR A 692 -2.67 -10.61 23.70
N GLY A 693 -3.08 -10.06 22.55
CA GLY A 693 -2.68 -10.56 21.23
C GLY A 693 -1.18 -10.50 20.98
N ASP A 694 -0.50 -9.46 21.45
CA ASP A 694 0.96 -9.35 21.32
C ASP A 694 1.72 -10.36 22.23
N ARG A 695 1.14 -10.74 23.38
CA ARG A 695 1.69 -11.79 24.27
C ARG A 695 1.41 -13.20 23.75
N ASN A 696 0.25 -13.40 23.14
CA ASN A 696 -0.25 -14.69 22.63
C ASN A 696 -0.33 -14.66 21.09
N LEU A 697 0.83 -14.49 20.45
CA LEU A 697 0.89 -14.26 19.02
C LEU A 697 0.44 -15.48 18.21
N ILE A 698 -0.76 -15.41 17.64
CA ILE A 698 -1.29 -16.38 16.67
C ILE A 698 -1.58 -15.64 15.37
N CYS A 699 -0.86 -15.99 14.29
CA CYS A 699 -0.91 -15.29 12.99
C CYS A 699 -1.43 -16.16 11.84
N SER A 700 -2.07 -17.29 12.16
CA SER A 700 -2.75 -18.17 11.20
C SER A 700 -4.22 -18.34 11.61
N CYS A 701 -5.04 -18.90 10.71
CA CYS A 701 -6.35 -19.43 11.07
C CYS A 701 -6.13 -20.69 11.91
N ALA A 702 -5.93 -20.52 13.22
CA ALA A 702 -5.86 -21.64 14.15
C ALA A 702 -7.27 -22.19 14.43
N PRO A 703 -7.43 -23.48 14.78
CA PRO A 703 -8.70 -24.03 15.23
C PRO A 703 -9.25 -23.25 16.43
N ILE A 704 -10.57 -23.28 16.65
CA ILE A 704 -11.20 -22.54 17.76
C ILE A 704 -10.63 -23.00 19.11
N GLU A 705 -10.25 -24.27 19.21
CA GLU A 705 -9.61 -24.88 20.38
C GLU A 705 -8.24 -24.28 20.72
N ALA A 706 -7.55 -23.67 19.74
CA ALA A 706 -6.30 -22.95 19.97
C ALA A 706 -6.52 -21.52 20.52
N TYR A 707 -7.78 -21.07 20.61
CA TYR A 707 -8.18 -19.79 21.18
C TYR A 707 -8.76 -19.91 22.60
N ALA A 708 -8.86 -21.14 23.15
CA ALA A 708 -9.47 -21.44 24.45
C ALA A 708 -8.49 -21.43 25.63
#